data_AF-A0A3E2YT80-F1
#
_entry.id   AF-A0A3E2YT80-F1
#
_cell.length_a   1.000
_cell.length_b   1.000
_cell.length_c   1.000
_cell.angle_alpha   90.00
_cell.angle_beta   90.00
_cell.angle_gamma   90.00
#
_symmetry.space_group_name_H-M   'P 1'
#
loop_
_entity.id
_entity.type
_entity.pdbx_description
1 polymer ?
#
loop_
_entity_poly.entity_id
_entity_poly.type
_entity_poly.pdbx_seq_one_letter_code
_entity_poly.pdbx_strand_id
1 'polypeptide(L)'
;MFSALLAATLVATAVPGQAQGQPSAALQQAEPNQVQGLTVVQGDGYATLAWTRVEGATDYQIERTPLARDGTPGTPVIVGVWRPNRQVNNTEPTFADAGFAPGNGFQWRVRARFDTEAQPYSAPVSGTTRAHWGDPATPGESLRTQWEDTLGAQYTSDVNEYAYTAAIDQASDRVRVVEIGRTVQDRPINMLVIGYPKPPATPEAVAATNPLMVNCNVHGNEPGDREACLIMARQLAFTKDSKTLDLLSKTTMLIVPTLNGDGRAANTRGNSTGQDLNRDHSLIRQPETRSLAEMVRDYRPIAGYDGHEYGNTNAGDLPMLPPRHQNVAQGIFDESQEMIEGHMYGQGAKDGWWACPYGCTSNATVGLSEETILRNTLGLKNVVNSLLELRSSGGPTRPDESNTANNRRRKTYSALWTFTEFFKYHGANVKDITKARAEAITFQSANEGRIVFRGSRKIEAYPAPHPGEAPPPVDAPAPEQILEQPPCAYRLTEEQYHGERTDGPDGKRTTAAQRIAAHGWKVIKVADGYLVPLSQPQRGLIPLLLDERAVEGLVAGERVAPTLTGTRKGPLVVSGVACLDGATVRGPIQVQPGATLIVTGSSIDGPVNATGAAGVIMTDSTVKGPVLATGTQGPVVLVGNEVTGPVSVLSSKGVAPLVAGNTVNGPLTCTGNSPEPMNMEVANSVRGPNFGQCARL
;
A
#
# COMPACT_ATOMS: atom_id res chain seq x y z
N MET A 1 -20.94 -51.64 57.40
CA MET A 1 -22.29 -51.62 56.78
C MET A 1 -22.52 -50.22 56.24
N PHE A 2 -22.89 -50.10 54.95
CA PHE A 2 -23.68 -49.05 54.26
C PHE A 2 -23.61 -47.58 54.76
N SER A 3 -23.61 -46.52 53.96
CA SER A 3 -23.69 -46.29 52.52
C SER A 3 -23.50 -44.77 52.30
N ALA A 4 -23.19 -44.38 51.07
CA ALA A 4 -23.00 -43.01 50.60
C ALA A 4 -24.30 -42.19 50.51
N LEU A 5 -24.18 -40.86 50.67
CA LEU A 5 -25.08 -39.85 50.09
C LEU A 5 -24.40 -38.47 50.11
N LEU A 6 -23.94 -37.99 48.95
CA LEU A 6 -23.61 -36.58 48.72
C LEU A 6 -24.51 -36.07 47.59
N ALA A 7 -25.40 -35.13 47.92
CA ALA A 7 -26.23 -34.41 46.96
C ALA A 7 -25.48 -33.14 46.52
N ALA A 8 -25.30 -32.97 45.21
CA ALA A 8 -24.84 -31.73 44.60
C ALA A 8 -25.96 -31.16 43.72
N THR A 9 -26.40 -29.95 44.04
CA THR A 9 -27.37 -29.15 43.29
C THR A 9 -26.68 -28.47 42.10
N LEU A 10 -27.11 -28.78 40.87
CA LEU A 10 -26.72 -28.10 39.64
C LEU A 10 -27.81 -27.10 39.22
N VAL A 11 -27.40 -25.85 39.01
CA VAL A 11 -28.18 -24.79 38.37
C VAL A 11 -28.11 -24.97 36.86
N ALA A 12 -29.26 -25.04 36.20
CA ALA A 12 -29.39 -25.21 34.76
C ALA A 12 -29.25 -23.85 34.02
N THR A 13 -28.36 -23.81 33.03
CA THR A 13 -28.35 -22.78 31.98
C THR A 13 -28.88 -23.39 30.67
N ALA A 14 -29.91 -22.76 30.10
CA ALA A 14 -30.58 -23.22 28.88
C ALA A 14 -29.78 -22.81 27.63
N VAL A 15 -29.53 -23.77 26.74
CA VAL A 15 -28.99 -23.58 25.38
C VAL A 15 -30.16 -23.70 24.38
N PRO A 16 -30.32 -22.80 23.41
CA PRO A 16 -31.37 -22.91 22.40
C PRO A 16 -31.05 -24.02 21.36
N GLY A 17 -32.11 -24.73 20.97
CA GLY A 17 -32.11 -26.05 20.33
C GLY A 17 -31.32 -26.18 19.01
N GLN A 18 -30.48 -27.21 18.96
CA GLN A 18 -30.03 -27.85 17.73
C GLN A 18 -31.16 -28.76 17.22
N ALA A 19 -31.55 -28.60 15.96
CA ALA A 19 -32.40 -29.58 15.29
C ALA A 19 -31.59 -30.85 15.02
N GLN A 20 -31.77 -31.88 15.86
CA GLN A 20 -31.24 -33.22 15.63
C GLN A 20 -32.13 -33.94 14.60
N GLY A 21 -31.66 -34.03 13.36
CA GLY A 21 -32.18 -35.01 12.40
C GLY A 21 -31.73 -36.42 12.81
N GLN A 22 -32.66 -37.38 12.80
CA GLN A 22 -32.35 -38.80 13.06
C GLN A 22 -31.41 -39.39 11.99
N PRO A 23 -30.49 -40.30 12.37
CA PRO A 23 -29.60 -40.96 11.44
C PRO A 23 -30.30 -42.16 10.79
N SER A 24 -30.57 -42.08 9.50
CA SER A 24 -30.83 -43.27 8.68
C SER A 24 -29.94 -43.25 7.43
N ALA A 25 -28.67 -43.58 7.62
CA ALA A 25 -27.83 -44.16 6.57
C ALA A 25 -26.80 -45.05 7.27
N ALA A 26 -26.72 -46.32 6.86
CA ALA A 26 -25.61 -47.18 7.22
C ALA A 26 -24.29 -46.43 6.92
N LEU A 27 -23.31 -46.51 7.82
CA LEU A 27 -21.94 -46.05 7.56
C LEU A 27 -21.37 -46.90 6.44
N GLN A 28 -21.64 -46.51 5.20
CA GLN A 28 -21.04 -47.09 4.01
C GLN A 28 -19.53 -46.84 4.15
N GLN A 29 -18.74 -47.91 4.22
CA GLN A 29 -17.29 -47.79 4.26
C GLN A 29 -16.86 -46.94 3.06
N ALA A 30 -16.05 -45.91 3.31
CA ALA A 30 -15.53 -45.06 2.26
C ALA A 30 -14.82 -45.93 1.21
N GLU A 31 -15.07 -45.65 -0.07
CA GLU A 31 -14.38 -46.33 -1.15
C GLU A 31 -12.87 -46.02 -1.09
N PRO A 32 -11.99 -46.92 -1.57
CA PRO A 32 -10.56 -46.63 -1.68
C PRO A 32 -10.32 -45.28 -2.37
N ASN A 33 -9.45 -44.46 -1.78
CA ASN A 33 -9.08 -43.11 -2.25
C ASN A 33 -10.23 -42.08 -2.34
N GLN A 34 -11.42 -42.40 -1.81
CA GLN A 34 -12.50 -41.43 -1.71
C GLN A 34 -12.10 -40.29 -0.79
N VAL A 35 -12.33 -39.05 -1.23
CA VAL A 35 -12.09 -37.86 -0.41
C VAL A 35 -13.05 -37.87 0.79
N GLN A 36 -12.50 -37.63 1.98
CA GLN A 36 -13.24 -37.60 3.24
C GLN A 36 -13.11 -36.24 3.92
N GLY A 37 -13.99 -35.99 4.91
CA GLY A 37 -13.93 -34.79 5.74
C GLY A 37 -14.18 -33.48 4.98
N LEU A 38 -14.91 -33.51 3.86
CA LEU A 38 -15.27 -32.28 3.14
C LEU A 38 -16.11 -31.38 4.06
N THR A 39 -15.69 -30.14 4.21
CA THR A 39 -16.40 -29.07 4.93
C THR A 39 -16.51 -27.83 4.05
N VAL A 40 -17.51 -27.00 4.32
CA VAL A 40 -17.74 -25.75 3.58
C VAL A 40 -17.99 -24.61 4.57
N VAL A 41 -17.19 -23.55 4.50
CA VAL A 41 -17.33 -22.33 5.29
C VAL A 41 -17.63 -21.16 4.36
N GLN A 42 -18.70 -20.41 4.63
CA GLN A 42 -19.12 -19.32 3.77
C GLN A 42 -18.34 -18.03 4.09
N GLY A 43 -17.80 -17.40 3.05
CA GLY A 43 -17.24 -16.06 3.05
C GLY A 43 -18.08 -15.08 2.23
N ASP A 44 -17.59 -13.86 2.04
CA ASP A 44 -18.29 -12.83 1.28
C ASP A 44 -18.02 -13.04 -0.22
N GLY A 45 -18.99 -13.66 -0.91
CA GLY A 45 -18.92 -13.96 -2.34
C GLY A 45 -18.01 -15.14 -2.73
N TYR A 46 -17.57 -15.91 -1.74
CA TYR A 46 -16.86 -17.18 -1.91
C TYR A 46 -17.24 -18.18 -0.80
N ALA A 47 -16.90 -19.46 -0.99
CA ALA A 47 -17.01 -20.52 0.00
C ALA A 47 -15.67 -21.26 0.09
N THR A 48 -15.13 -21.39 1.30
CA THR A 48 -13.93 -22.18 1.57
C THR A 48 -14.33 -23.64 1.70
N LEU A 49 -13.86 -24.47 0.77
CA LEU A 49 -13.93 -25.92 0.88
C LEU A 49 -12.64 -26.44 1.50
N ALA A 50 -12.72 -27.36 2.46
CA ALA A 50 -11.56 -28.04 3.03
C ALA A 50 -11.82 -29.54 3.16
N TRP A 51 -10.81 -30.38 2.95
CA TRP A 51 -10.96 -31.85 2.99
C TRP A 51 -9.69 -32.56 3.47
N THR A 52 -9.82 -33.84 3.81
CA THR A 52 -8.67 -34.68 4.16
C THR A 52 -7.88 -35.04 2.89
N ARG A 53 -6.58 -34.78 2.90
CA ARG A 53 -5.69 -35.13 1.79
C ARG A 53 -5.69 -36.64 1.54
N VAL A 54 -5.84 -37.02 0.27
CA VAL A 54 -5.65 -38.39 -0.23
C VAL A 54 -4.19 -38.56 -0.66
N GLU A 55 -3.52 -39.59 -0.16
CA GLU A 55 -2.15 -39.93 -0.54
C GLU A 55 -2.09 -40.32 -2.03
N GLY A 56 -1.02 -39.93 -2.73
CA GLY A 56 -0.89 -40.14 -4.18
C GLY A 56 -1.71 -39.19 -5.07
N ALA A 57 -2.56 -38.33 -4.51
CA ALA A 57 -3.32 -37.35 -5.28
C ALA A 57 -2.39 -36.33 -5.96
N THR A 58 -2.49 -36.26 -7.28
CA THR A 58 -1.78 -35.29 -8.13
C THR A 58 -2.50 -33.96 -8.21
N ASP A 59 -3.83 -33.95 -8.09
CA ASP A 59 -4.69 -32.78 -7.97
C ASP A 59 -6.09 -33.20 -7.49
N TYR A 60 -6.97 -32.22 -7.25
CA TYR A 60 -8.37 -32.46 -6.92
C TYR A 60 -9.29 -31.66 -7.83
N GLN A 61 -10.41 -32.27 -8.20
CA GLN A 61 -11.49 -31.58 -8.90
C GLN A 61 -12.59 -31.23 -7.92
N ILE A 62 -13.00 -29.96 -7.95
CA ILE A 62 -14.08 -29.41 -7.15
C ILE A 62 -15.31 -29.28 -8.04
N GLU A 63 -16.37 -29.98 -7.66
CA GLU A 63 -17.66 -29.92 -8.33
C GLU A 63 -18.65 -29.10 -7.50
N ARG A 64 -19.39 -28.21 -8.16
CA ARG A 64 -20.51 -27.45 -7.60
C ARG A 64 -21.77 -27.76 -8.38
N THR A 65 -22.86 -28.03 -7.67
CA THR A 65 -24.19 -28.25 -8.22
C THR A 65 -25.15 -27.20 -7.64
N PRO A 66 -25.82 -26.38 -8.46
CA PRO A 66 -26.83 -25.45 -7.94
C PRO A 66 -28.01 -26.23 -7.35
N LEU A 67 -28.56 -25.73 -6.24
CA LEU A 67 -29.77 -26.28 -5.62
C LEU A 67 -30.93 -25.32 -5.86
N ALA A 68 -32.06 -25.87 -6.32
CA ALA A 68 -33.32 -25.16 -6.31
C ALA A 68 -33.79 -24.90 -4.87
N ARG A 69 -34.80 -24.03 -4.69
CA ARG A 69 -35.33 -23.68 -3.36
C ARG A 69 -35.93 -24.88 -2.61
N ASP A 70 -36.39 -25.89 -3.34
CA ASP A 70 -36.90 -27.15 -2.78
C ASP A 70 -35.79 -28.18 -2.48
N GLY A 71 -34.52 -27.80 -2.69
CA GLY A 71 -33.36 -28.67 -2.51
C GLY A 71 -33.02 -29.55 -3.71
N THR A 72 -33.77 -29.48 -4.81
CA THR A 72 -33.52 -30.29 -6.01
C THR A 72 -32.17 -29.88 -6.65
N PRO A 73 -31.23 -30.82 -6.84
CA PRO A 73 -29.97 -30.53 -7.53
C PRO A 73 -30.16 -30.28 -9.02
N GLY A 74 -29.52 -29.22 -9.53
CA GLY A 74 -29.40 -28.94 -10.96
C GLY A 74 -28.21 -29.64 -11.61
N THR A 75 -27.65 -29.04 -12.65
CA THR A 75 -26.51 -29.60 -13.38
C THR A 75 -25.18 -29.35 -12.64
N PRO A 76 -24.39 -30.38 -12.32
CA PRO A 76 -23.07 -30.21 -11.72
C PRO A 76 -22.08 -29.59 -12.72
N VAL A 77 -21.17 -28.76 -12.20
CA VAL A 77 -20.05 -28.20 -12.96
C VAL A 77 -18.75 -28.31 -12.15
N ILE A 78 -17.63 -28.52 -12.84
CA ILE A 78 -16.30 -28.45 -12.21
C ILE A 78 -15.92 -26.97 -12.13
N VAL A 79 -15.84 -26.44 -10.92
CA VAL A 79 -15.52 -25.02 -10.65
C VAL A 79 -14.04 -24.79 -10.43
N GLY A 80 -13.32 -25.84 -10.06
CA GLY A 80 -11.94 -25.73 -9.62
C GLY A 80 -11.13 -26.97 -9.88
N VAL A 81 -9.84 -26.76 -10.16
CA VAL A 81 -8.81 -27.80 -10.05
C VAL A 81 -7.78 -27.30 -9.05
N TRP A 82 -7.78 -27.91 -7.86
CA TRP A 82 -6.76 -27.65 -6.84
C TRP A 82 -5.53 -28.48 -7.16
N ARG A 83 -4.33 -27.89 -7.06
CA ARG A 83 -3.07 -28.57 -7.34
C ARG A 83 -2.13 -28.48 -6.13
N PRO A 84 -1.28 -29.49 -5.87
CA PRO A 84 -0.26 -29.48 -4.81
C PRO A 84 0.82 -28.40 -5.00
N ASN A 85 0.75 -27.65 -6.08
CA ASN A 85 1.68 -26.58 -6.40
C ASN A 85 1.28 -25.25 -5.67
N ARG A 86 0.23 -25.29 -4.83
CA ARG A 86 -0.26 -24.20 -3.94
C ARG A 86 0.45 -24.16 -2.57
N GLN A 87 1.79 -24.29 -2.50
CA GLN A 87 2.45 -24.93 -1.34
C GLN A 87 2.59 -24.17 -0.02
N VAL A 88 1.86 -23.09 0.23
CA VAL A 88 1.88 -22.49 1.57
C VAL A 88 1.31 -23.47 2.61
N ASN A 89 0.31 -24.30 2.24
CA ASN A 89 -0.14 -25.46 3.02
C ASN A 89 -0.77 -26.54 2.10
N ASN A 90 -0.01 -27.59 1.79
CA ASN A 90 -0.49 -28.71 0.96
C ASN A 90 -1.03 -29.90 1.75
N THR A 91 -0.79 -29.93 3.06
CA THR A 91 -1.23 -31.03 3.94
C THR A 91 -2.70 -30.91 4.29
N GLU A 92 -3.23 -29.69 4.29
CA GLU A 92 -4.62 -29.37 4.58
C GLU A 92 -5.22 -28.63 3.37
N PRO A 93 -5.66 -29.37 2.34
CA PRO A 93 -6.08 -28.75 1.09
C PRO A 93 -7.38 -27.97 1.28
N THR A 94 -7.34 -26.72 0.80
CA THR A 94 -8.48 -25.80 0.78
C THR A 94 -8.69 -25.19 -0.61
N PHE A 95 -9.92 -24.82 -0.92
CA PHE A 95 -10.28 -24.16 -2.17
C PHE A 95 -11.38 -23.11 -1.98
N ALA A 96 -11.12 -21.88 -2.43
CA ALA A 96 -12.10 -20.81 -2.47
C ALA A 96 -12.98 -20.97 -3.72
N ASP A 97 -14.13 -21.61 -3.59
CA ASP A 97 -15.15 -21.61 -4.63
C ASP A 97 -15.85 -20.25 -4.68
N ALA A 98 -15.88 -19.62 -5.85
CA ALA A 98 -16.43 -18.29 -6.04
C ALA A 98 -17.11 -18.20 -7.43
N GLY A 99 -17.41 -16.99 -7.88
CA GLY A 99 -18.02 -16.78 -9.19
C GLY A 99 -19.51 -17.10 -9.27
N PHE A 100 -20.11 -17.59 -8.18
CA PHE A 100 -21.55 -17.76 -8.04
C PHE A 100 -22.26 -16.44 -7.70
N ALA A 101 -23.59 -16.40 -7.89
CA ALA A 101 -24.42 -15.34 -7.33
C ALA A 101 -24.57 -15.53 -5.81
N PRO A 102 -24.27 -14.50 -4.98
CA PRO A 102 -24.45 -14.57 -3.52
C PRO A 102 -25.89 -14.92 -3.12
N GLY A 103 -26.05 -15.76 -2.09
CA GLY A 103 -27.35 -16.16 -1.54
C GLY A 103 -27.95 -17.42 -2.18
N ASN A 104 -27.30 -18.01 -3.19
CA ASN A 104 -27.76 -19.22 -3.84
C ASN A 104 -27.41 -20.49 -3.03
N GLY A 105 -28.26 -21.52 -3.15
CA GLY A 105 -28.00 -22.85 -2.62
C GLY A 105 -27.11 -23.68 -3.55
N PHE A 106 -26.17 -24.43 -2.98
CA PHE A 106 -25.29 -25.33 -3.72
C PHE A 106 -25.02 -26.62 -2.96
N GLN A 107 -24.66 -27.64 -3.71
CA GLN A 107 -24.05 -28.88 -3.25
C GLN A 107 -22.64 -28.99 -3.83
N TRP A 108 -21.68 -29.35 -2.98
CA TRP A 108 -20.27 -29.52 -3.33
C TRP A 108 -19.81 -30.95 -3.16
N ARG A 109 -18.95 -31.39 -4.07
CA ARG A 109 -18.20 -32.65 -3.98
C ARG A 109 -16.77 -32.42 -4.42
N VAL A 110 -15.84 -33.16 -3.83
CA VAL A 110 -14.43 -33.13 -4.22
C VAL A 110 -13.97 -34.55 -4.53
N ARG A 111 -13.15 -34.71 -5.58
CA ARG A 111 -12.47 -35.99 -5.87
C ARG A 111 -10.99 -35.77 -6.11
N ALA A 112 -10.18 -36.73 -5.67
CA ALA A 112 -8.76 -36.80 -6.03
C ALA A 112 -8.60 -37.26 -7.48
N ARG A 113 -7.47 -36.91 -8.09
CA ARG A 113 -6.99 -37.53 -9.33
C ARG A 113 -5.58 -38.06 -9.18
N PHE A 114 -5.35 -39.26 -9.71
CA PHE A 114 -4.01 -39.84 -9.87
C PHE A 114 -3.64 -39.66 -11.34
N ASP A 115 -2.78 -38.68 -11.61
CA ASP A 115 -2.52 -38.09 -12.92
C ASP A 115 -3.80 -37.56 -13.60
N THR A 116 -4.44 -38.42 -14.39
CA THR A 116 -5.69 -38.12 -15.08
C THR A 116 -6.86 -38.99 -14.61
N GLU A 117 -6.58 -40.03 -13.82
CA GLU A 117 -7.57 -40.99 -13.34
C GLU A 117 -8.37 -40.41 -12.18
N ALA A 118 -9.67 -40.26 -12.39
CA ALA A 118 -10.60 -39.75 -11.37
C ALA A 118 -10.89 -40.82 -10.31
N GLN A 119 -10.71 -40.44 -9.04
CA GLN A 119 -11.12 -41.26 -7.89
C GLN A 119 -12.59 -40.95 -7.50
N PRO A 120 -13.21 -41.76 -6.63
CA PRO A 120 -14.58 -41.50 -6.15
C PRO A 120 -14.73 -40.12 -5.50
N TYR A 121 -15.88 -39.48 -5.73
CA TYR A 121 -16.23 -38.23 -5.08
C TYR A 121 -16.48 -38.43 -3.58
N SER A 122 -16.17 -37.40 -2.80
CA SER A 122 -16.61 -37.28 -1.42
C SER A 122 -18.13 -37.40 -1.29
N ALA A 123 -18.61 -37.69 -0.08
CA ALA A 123 -19.99 -37.42 0.27
C ALA A 123 -20.31 -35.93 -0.04
N PRO A 124 -21.50 -35.61 -0.57
CA PRO A 124 -21.87 -34.24 -0.87
C PRO A 124 -22.09 -33.43 0.39
N VAL A 125 -21.62 -32.18 0.38
CA VAL A 125 -21.97 -31.17 1.39
C VAL A 125 -22.84 -30.13 0.72
N SER A 126 -23.97 -29.78 1.34
CA SER A 126 -24.91 -28.79 0.78
C SER A 126 -25.05 -27.59 1.71
N GLY A 127 -25.30 -26.41 1.15
CA GLY A 127 -25.43 -25.18 1.92
C GLY A 127 -25.89 -24.01 1.07
N THR A 128 -26.32 -22.94 1.73
CA THR A 128 -26.65 -21.66 1.08
C THR A 128 -25.50 -20.69 1.29
N THR A 129 -25.07 -20.03 0.21
CA THR A 129 -23.99 -19.03 0.30
C THR A 129 -24.51 -17.77 0.98
N ARG A 130 -23.59 -16.95 1.52
CA ARG A 130 -24.00 -15.64 2.05
C ARG A 130 -24.61 -14.80 0.93
N ALA A 131 -25.70 -14.10 1.24
CA ALA A 131 -26.21 -13.04 0.39
C ALA A 131 -25.20 -11.88 0.31
N HIS A 132 -25.47 -10.91 -0.56
CA HIS A 132 -24.74 -9.64 -0.54
C HIS A 132 -24.70 -9.08 0.88
N TRP A 133 -23.53 -8.62 1.31
CA TRP A 133 -23.36 -8.06 2.64
C TRP A 133 -24.31 -6.87 2.88
N GLY A 134 -24.85 -6.78 4.09
CA GLY A 134 -25.75 -5.72 4.55
C GLY A 134 -27.22 -6.11 4.45
N ASP A 135 -28.00 -5.75 5.47
CA ASP A 135 -29.44 -5.98 5.51
C ASP A 135 -30.17 -5.07 4.50
N PRO A 136 -30.88 -5.61 3.49
CA PRO A 136 -31.65 -4.83 2.54
C PRO A 136 -32.75 -3.96 3.17
N ALA A 137 -33.18 -4.26 4.40
CA ALA A 137 -34.15 -3.47 5.15
C ALA A 137 -33.52 -2.32 5.96
N THR A 138 -32.19 -2.27 6.08
CA THR A 138 -31.47 -1.24 6.85
C THR A 138 -30.94 -0.16 5.90
N PRO A 139 -31.31 1.14 6.10
CA PRO A 139 -30.78 2.24 5.29
C PRO A 139 -29.24 2.28 5.29
N GLY A 140 -28.65 2.54 4.13
CA GLY A 140 -27.19 2.51 3.93
C GLY A 140 -26.66 1.10 3.66
N GLU A 141 -26.97 0.13 4.52
CA GLU A 141 -26.65 -1.29 4.29
C GLU A 141 -27.30 -1.84 3.01
N SER A 142 -28.45 -1.29 2.62
CA SER A 142 -29.21 -1.64 1.42
C SER A 142 -28.64 -1.08 0.11
N LEU A 143 -27.69 -0.14 0.15
CA LEU A 143 -27.10 0.43 -1.07
C LEU A 143 -26.41 -0.66 -1.88
N ARG A 144 -26.56 -0.67 -3.21
CA ARG A 144 -25.90 -1.62 -4.11
C ARG A 144 -25.25 -0.88 -5.26
N THR A 145 -24.13 -1.41 -5.74
CA THR A 145 -23.55 -0.96 -7.00
C THR A 145 -24.33 -1.59 -8.17
N GLN A 146 -24.27 -0.97 -9.36
CA GLN A 146 -24.84 -1.59 -10.56
C GLN A 146 -24.23 -2.97 -10.85
N TRP A 147 -22.96 -3.17 -10.48
CA TRP A 147 -22.33 -4.49 -10.59
C TRP A 147 -22.99 -5.52 -9.67
N GLU A 148 -23.33 -5.18 -8.43
CA GLU A 148 -24.04 -6.08 -7.54
C GLU A 148 -25.45 -6.38 -8.04
N ASP A 149 -26.21 -5.35 -8.45
CA ASP A 149 -27.59 -5.51 -8.93
C ASP A 149 -27.70 -6.38 -10.19
N THR A 150 -26.68 -6.30 -11.06
CA THR A 150 -26.61 -7.11 -12.27
C THR A 150 -25.87 -8.43 -12.08
N LEU A 151 -25.47 -8.75 -10.84
CA LEU A 151 -24.68 -9.92 -10.48
C LEU A 151 -23.42 -10.05 -11.36
N GLY A 152 -22.73 -8.94 -11.64
CA GLY A 152 -21.52 -8.90 -12.46
C GLY A 152 -21.74 -8.98 -13.97
N ALA A 153 -22.99 -8.95 -14.46
CA ALA A 153 -23.26 -8.87 -15.90
C ALA A 153 -22.82 -7.51 -16.48
N GLN A 154 -22.87 -6.43 -15.69
CA GLN A 154 -22.32 -5.12 -16.03
C GLN A 154 -21.41 -4.62 -14.90
N TYR A 155 -20.40 -3.84 -15.23
CA TYR A 155 -19.68 -3.07 -14.23
C TYR A 155 -20.40 -1.75 -13.95
N THR A 156 -20.14 -1.19 -12.78
CA THR A 156 -20.72 0.09 -12.38
C THR A 156 -20.23 1.19 -13.33
N SER A 157 -21.13 1.99 -13.91
CA SER A 157 -20.72 3.18 -14.69
C SER A 157 -20.11 4.25 -13.77
N ASP A 158 -19.46 5.24 -14.38
CA ASP A 158 -19.02 6.47 -13.72
C ASP A 158 -20.20 7.19 -13.03
N VAL A 159 -21.32 7.38 -13.73
CA VAL A 159 -22.53 8.04 -13.19
C VAL A 159 -23.04 7.30 -11.95
N ASN A 160 -23.10 5.97 -12.02
CA ASN A 160 -23.57 5.16 -10.91
C ASN A 160 -22.57 5.13 -9.74
N GLU A 161 -21.25 5.18 -10.01
CA GLU A 161 -20.25 5.31 -8.95
C GLU A 161 -20.35 6.65 -8.22
N TYR A 162 -20.52 7.76 -8.95
CA TYR A 162 -20.66 9.08 -8.33
C TYR A 162 -21.93 9.16 -7.48
N ALA A 163 -23.05 8.64 -7.97
CA ALA A 163 -24.28 8.55 -7.20
C ALA A 163 -24.11 7.66 -5.96
N TYR A 164 -23.45 6.51 -6.10
CA TYR A 164 -23.23 5.55 -5.02
C TYR A 164 -22.31 6.10 -3.92
N THR A 165 -21.18 6.72 -4.30
CA THR A 165 -20.24 7.31 -3.33
C THR A 165 -20.86 8.49 -2.59
N ALA A 166 -21.62 9.35 -3.27
CA ALA A 166 -22.39 10.43 -2.63
C ALA A 166 -23.47 9.90 -1.69
N ALA A 167 -24.16 8.81 -2.05
CA ALA A 167 -25.17 8.20 -1.18
C ALA A 167 -24.56 7.59 0.09
N ILE A 168 -23.38 6.97 0.00
CA ILE A 168 -22.65 6.49 1.18
C ILE A 168 -22.24 7.65 2.09
N ASP A 169 -21.66 8.70 1.52
CA ASP A 169 -21.22 9.91 2.25
C ASP A 169 -22.38 10.55 3.03
N GLN A 170 -23.54 10.69 2.37
CA GLN A 170 -24.74 11.25 2.98
C GLN A 170 -25.32 10.36 4.10
N ALA A 171 -25.17 9.05 3.99
CA ALA A 171 -25.81 8.09 4.89
C ALA A 171 -24.95 7.67 6.09
N SER A 172 -23.64 7.96 6.11
CA SER A 172 -22.73 7.53 7.19
C SER A 172 -21.77 8.62 7.64
N ASP A 173 -21.84 8.98 8.93
CA ASP A 173 -20.86 9.87 9.59
C ASP A 173 -19.42 9.32 9.58
N ARG A 174 -19.25 8.02 9.27
CA ARG A 174 -17.94 7.37 9.18
C ARG A 174 -17.23 7.63 7.86
N VAL A 175 -17.91 8.19 6.87
CA VAL A 175 -17.37 8.42 5.53
C VAL A 175 -17.33 9.90 5.24
N ARG A 176 -16.25 10.34 4.59
CA ARG A 176 -16.15 11.63 3.93
C ARG A 176 -15.62 11.44 2.52
N VAL A 177 -16.40 11.78 1.51
CA VAL A 177 -15.94 11.78 0.11
C VAL A 177 -15.21 13.09 -0.22
N VAL A 178 -14.05 12.97 -0.86
CA VAL A 178 -13.20 14.10 -1.25
C VAL A 178 -12.82 13.96 -2.72
N GLU A 179 -13.14 14.95 -3.55
CA GLU A 179 -12.58 15.04 -4.90
C GLU A 179 -11.10 15.45 -4.80
N ILE A 180 -10.19 14.53 -5.13
CA ILE A 180 -8.73 14.78 -5.10
C ILE A 180 -8.20 15.35 -6.43
N GLY A 181 -9.06 15.41 -7.44
CA GLY A 181 -8.85 16.13 -8.69
C GLY A 181 -9.69 15.56 -9.82
N ARG A 182 -9.28 15.82 -11.06
CA ARG A 182 -10.03 15.44 -12.25
C ARG A 182 -9.15 14.86 -13.33
N THR A 183 -9.68 13.92 -14.10
CA THR A 183 -9.03 13.32 -15.27
C THR A 183 -8.82 14.35 -16.39
N VAL A 184 -8.14 13.95 -17.46
CA VAL A 184 -7.97 14.78 -18.66
C VAL A 184 -9.33 15.20 -19.27
N GLN A 185 -10.34 14.32 -19.28
CA GLN A 185 -11.71 14.64 -19.72
C GLN A 185 -12.61 15.21 -18.61
N ASP A 186 -12.03 15.78 -17.56
CA ASP A 186 -12.74 16.48 -16.48
C ASP A 186 -13.67 15.59 -15.62
N ARG A 187 -13.37 14.29 -15.52
CA ARG A 187 -14.11 13.37 -14.64
C ARG A 187 -13.59 13.47 -13.21
N PRO A 188 -14.44 13.56 -12.18
CA PRO A 188 -14.01 13.56 -10.78
C PRO A 188 -13.24 12.31 -10.40
N ILE A 189 -12.15 12.50 -9.65
CA ILE A 189 -11.38 11.45 -8.99
C ILE A 189 -11.70 11.57 -7.50
N ASN A 190 -12.50 10.64 -6.99
CA ASN A 190 -12.96 10.66 -5.61
C ASN A 190 -12.13 9.72 -4.72
N MET A 191 -11.81 10.21 -3.53
CA MET A 191 -11.29 9.43 -2.42
C MET A 191 -12.36 9.34 -1.32
N LEU A 192 -12.60 8.15 -0.77
CA LEU A 192 -13.37 7.97 0.45
C LEU A 192 -12.42 7.93 1.64
N VAL A 193 -12.64 8.83 2.61
CA VAL A 193 -11.93 8.86 3.90
C VAL A 193 -12.84 8.20 4.95
N ILE A 194 -12.42 7.07 5.51
CA ILE A 194 -13.27 6.24 6.37
C ILE A 194 -12.63 6.05 7.76
N GLY A 195 -13.35 6.42 8.83
CA GLY A 195 -12.91 6.28 10.22
C GLY A 195 -14.07 6.23 11.21
N TYR A 196 -13.81 5.90 12.48
CA TYR A 196 -14.85 5.73 13.51
C TYR A 196 -14.59 6.58 14.77
N PRO A 197 -15.62 7.24 15.35
CA PRO A 197 -17.00 7.35 14.89
C PRO A 197 -17.18 8.22 13.64
N LYS A 198 -16.19 9.07 13.34
CA LYS A 198 -16.10 9.87 12.12
C LYS A 198 -14.63 10.06 11.73
N PRO A 199 -14.29 10.22 10.44
CA PRO A 199 -12.92 10.47 10.03
C PRO A 199 -12.46 11.88 10.48
N PRO A 200 -11.16 12.08 10.77
CA PRO A 200 -10.63 13.41 11.04
C PRO A 200 -10.87 14.38 9.86
N ALA A 201 -10.98 15.68 10.17
CA ALA A 201 -11.43 16.69 9.22
C ALA A 201 -10.34 17.15 8.23
N THR A 202 -9.06 17.13 8.62
CA THR A 202 -7.95 17.64 7.81
C THR A 202 -6.98 16.52 7.41
N PRO A 203 -6.24 16.65 6.29
CA PRO A 203 -5.21 15.69 5.90
C PRO A 203 -4.18 15.44 7.01
N GLU A 204 -3.74 16.48 7.72
CA GLU A 204 -2.78 16.35 8.82
C GLU A 204 -3.34 15.55 9.99
N ALA A 205 -4.62 15.72 10.32
CA ALA A 205 -5.26 14.96 11.38
C ALA A 205 -5.49 13.50 10.96
N VAL A 206 -5.73 13.24 9.66
CA VAL A 206 -5.79 11.87 9.13
C VAL A 206 -4.42 11.20 9.16
N ALA A 207 -3.35 11.90 8.76
CA ALA A 207 -1.98 11.39 8.82
C ALA A 207 -1.58 10.96 10.24
N ALA A 208 -2.02 11.69 11.27
CA ALA A 208 -1.79 11.34 12.68
C ALA A 208 -2.48 10.03 13.13
N THR A 209 -3.39 9.47 12.33
CA THR A 209 -4.03 8.18 12.59
C THR A 209 -3.28 6.98 12.02
N ASN A 210 -2.08 7.18 11.44
CA ASN A 210 -1.36 6.13 10.71
C ASN A 210 -2.25 5.51 9.61
N PRO A 211 -2.67 6.29 8.61
CA PRO A 211 -3.65 5.82 7.64
C PRO A 211 -3.07 4.79 6.68
N LEU A 212 -3.95 4.01 6.08
CA LEU A 212 -3.64 3.10 4.98
C LEU A 212 -4.48 3.44 3.75
N MET A 213 -3.97 3.10 2.56
CA MET A 213 -4.65 3.39 1.30
C MET A 213 -4.87 2.17 0.39
N VAL A 214 -5.93 2.21 -0.42
CA VAL A 214 -6.16 1.28 -1.54
C VAL A 214 -6.48 2.09 -2.80
N ASN A 215 -5.69 1.91 -3.86
CA ASN A 215 -5.93 2.44 -5.20
C ASN A 215 -6.43 1.32 -6.11
N CYS A 216 -7.58 1.47 -6.76
CA CYS A 216 -8.32 0.30 -7.26
C CYS A 216 -8.55 0.26 -8.78
N ASN A 217 -8.26 1.34 -9.53
CA ASN A 217 -8.48 1.34 -10.98
C ASN A 217 -7.58 2.34 -11.71
N VAL A 218 -6.27 2.08 -11.70
CA VAL A 218 -5.30 2.84 -12.48
C VAL A 218 -5.34 2.46 -13.97
N HIS A 219 -5.68 1.21 -14.30
CA HIS A 219 -5.99 0.80 -15.66
C HIS A 219 -7.50 0.65 -15.84
N GLY A 220 -8.08 1.44 -16.74
CA GLY A 220 -9.54 1.50 -16.90
C GLY A 220 -10.22 0.21 -17.34
N ASN A 221 -9.50 -0.70 -17.99
CA ASN A 221 -10.00 -2.02 -18.39
C ASN A 221 -9.86 -3.12 -17.31
N GLU A 222 -9.41 -2.77 -16.10
CA GLU A 222 -9.17 -3.68 -14.97
C GLU A 222 -10.10 -3.35 -13.76
N PRO A 223 -11.44 -3.50 -13.89
CA PRO A 223 -12.41 -2.99 -12.90
C PRO A 223 -12.71 -3.92 -11.71
N GLY A 224 -12.09 -5.10 -11.60
CA GLY A 224 -12.37 -6.04 -10.50
C GLY A 224 -12.12 -5.43 -9.12
N ASP A 225 -10.95 -4.83 -8.92
CA ASP A 225 -10.55 -4.15 -7.68
C ASP A 225 -11.44 -2.94 -7.37
N ARG A 226 -11.88 -2.21 -8.40
CA ARG A 226 -12.81 -1.08 -8.26
C ARG A 226 -14.11 -1.49 -7.57
N GLU A 227 -14.75 -2.54 -8.07
CA GLU A 227 -16.02 -3.01 -7.48
C GLU A 227 -15.80 -3.53 -6.06
N ALA A 228 -14.65 -4.17 -5.78
CA ALA A 228 -14.27 -4.59 -4.44
C ALA A 228 -14.15 -3.39 -3.48
N CYS A 229 -13.50 -2.31 -3.93
CA CYS A 229 -13.35 -1.09 -3.15
C CYS A 229 -14.70 -0.41 -2.86
N LEU A 230 -15.65 -0.40 -3.80
CA LEU A 230 -16.99 0.13 -3.59
C LEU A 230 -17.82 -0.72 -2.61
N ILE A 231 -17.67 -2.04 -2.65
CA ILE A 231 -18.30 -2.95 -1.67
C ILE A 231 -17.67 -2.73 -0.29
N MET A 232 -16.34 -2.74 -0.20
CA MET A 232 -15.61 -2.52 1.05
C MET A 232 -15.95 -1.18 1.70
N ALA A 233 -16.06 -0.12 0.92
CA ALA A 233 -16.48 1.19 1.42
C ALA A 233 -17.84 1.14 2.13
N ARG A 234 -18.85 0.48 1.53
CA ARG A 234 -20.16 0.27 2.18
C ARG A 234 -20.03 -0.59 3.44
N GLN A 235 -19.23 -1.66 3.39
CA GLN A 235 -19.01 -2.52 4.56
C GLN A 235 -18.46 -1.71 5.74
N LEU A 236 -17.41 -0.93 5.53
CA LEU A 236 -16.81 -0.10 6.57
C LEU A 236 -17.75 1.02 7.04
N ALA A 237 -18.53 1.61 6.14
CA ALA A 237 -19.48 2.67 6.45
C ALA A 237 -20.58 2.22 7.42
N PHE A 238 -21.05 0.97 7.32
CA PHE A 238 -22.25 0.51 8.03
C PHE A 238 -22.05 -0.72 8.95
N THR A 239 -20.86 -1.30 9.00
CA THR A 239 -20.60 -2.48 9.85
C THR A 239 -20.92 -2.22 11.32
N LYS A 240 -21.38 -3.29 11.98
CA LYS A 240 -21.60 -3.38 13.43
C LYS A 240 -20.59 -4.32 14.09
N ASP A 241 -19.66 -4.88 13.32
CA ASP A 241 -18.60 -5.75 13.84
C ASP A 241 -17.65 -4.94 14.73
N SER A 242 -17.56 -5.33 16.01
CA SER A 242 -16.81 -4.57 17.00
C SER A 242 -15.31 -4.56 16.72
N LYS A 243 -14.76 -5.58 16.06
CA LYS A 243 -13.32 -5.62 15.71
C LYS A 243 -13.02 -4.64 14.58
N THR A 244 -13.85 -4.60 13.53
CA THR A 244 -13.69 -3.61 12.46
C THR A 244 -13.85 -2.18 12.98
N LEU A 245 -14.81 -1.93 13.89
CA LEU A 245 -14.99 -0.60 14.50
C LEU A 245 -13.81 -0.20 15.40
N ASP A 246 -13.26 -1.15 16.16
CA ASP A 246 -12.05 -0.92 16.96
C ASP A 246 -10.85 -0.53 16.07
N LEU A 247 -10.68 -1.20 14.92
CA LEU A 247 -9.65 -0.82 13.94
C LEU A 247 -9.88 0.60 13.39
N LEU A 248 -11.09 0.91 12.91
CA LEU A 248 -11.45 2.23 12.38
C LEU A 248 -11.37 3.35 13.43
N SER A 249 -11.40 3.03 14.73
CA SER A 249 -11.21 4.01 15.80
C SER A 249 -9.75 4.42 16.00
N LYS A 250 -8.81 3.64 15.46
CA LYS A 250 -7.36 3.79 15.64
C LYS A 250 -6.65 4.24 14.37
N THR A 251 -7.23 3.99 13.19
CA THR A 251 -6.69 4.35 11.89
C THR A 251 -7.77 4.78 10.92
N THR A 252 -7.38 5.48 9.86
CA THR A 252 -8.25 5.92 8.77
C THR A 252 -7.94 5.14 7.49
N MET A 253 -8.97 4.55 6.87
CA MET A 253 -8.89 3.90 5.57
C MET A 253 -9.14 4.91 4.45
N LEU A 254 -8.25 4.95 3.46
CA LEU A 254 -8.34 5.82 2.29
C LEU A 254 -8.55 4.98 1.03
N ILE A 255 -9.70 5.11 0.38
CA ILE A 255 -10.02 4.32 -0.83
C ILE A 255 -10.14 5.27 -2.02
N VAL A 256 -9.38 5.00 -3.09
CA VAL A 256 -9.52 5.65 -4.40
C VAL A 256 -10.07 4.61 -5.38
N PRO A 257 -11.41 4.53 -5.57
CA PRO A 257 -12.00 3.49 -6.39
C PRO A 257 -11.59 3.60 -7.86
N THR A 258 -11.58 4.84 -8.39
CA THR A 258 -11.33 5.11 -9.80
C THR A 258 -10.34 6.25 -9.98
N LEU A 259 -9.08 5.91 -10.26
CA LEU A 259 -8.07 6.89 -10.65
C LEU A 259 -8.18 7.25 -12.14
N ASN A 260 -8.40 6.25 -12.99
CA ASN A 260 -8.48 6.39 -14.44
C ASN A 260 -9.93 6.36 -14.96
N GLY A 261 -10.72 7.36 -14.60
CA GLY A 261 -12.13 7.46 -15.00
C GLY A 261 -12.33 7.49 -16.52
N ASP A 262 -11.41 8.13 -17.25
CA ASP A 262 -11.44 8.22 -18.71
C ASP A 262 -11.23 6.84 -19.35
N GLY A 263 -10.18 6.13 -18.93
CA GLY A 263 -9.92 4.78 -19.40
C GLY A 263 -11.00 3.81 -19.00
N ARG A 264 -11.62 3.97 -17.82
CA ARG A 264 -12.74 3.13 -17.37
C ARG A 264 -13.95 3.28 -18.29
N ALA A 265 -14.31 4.52 -18.64
CA ALA A 265 -15.40 4.81 -19.57
C ALA A 265 -15.11 4.25 -20.98
N ALA A 266 -13.86 4.31 -21.44
CA ALA A 266 -13.44 3.81 -22.75
C ALA A 266 -13.08 2.32 -22.77
N ASN A 267 -13.03 1.66 -21.61
CA ASN A 267 -12.50 0.31 -21.42
C ASN A 267 -11.07 0.13 -21.98
N THR A 268 -10.19 1.10 -21.70
CA THR A 268 -8.77 1.10 -22.11
C THR A 268 -7.84 1.00 -20.91
N ARG A 269 -6.63 0.49 -21.14
CA ARG A 269 -5.58 0.45 -20.12
C ARG A 269 -5.10 1.85 -19.75
N GLY A 270 -4.68 2.64 -20.74
CA GLY A 270 -4.25 4.02 -20.53
C GLY A 270 -5.43 4.98 -20.33
N ASN A 271 -5.12 6.23 -19.94
CA ASN A 271 -6.11 7.30 -19.88
C ASN A 271 -6.52 7.80 -21.29
N SER A 272 -7.26 8.90 -21.38
CA SER A 272 -7.73 9.45 -22.67
C SER A 272 -6.63 9.94 -23.62
N THR A 273 -5.38 10.07 -23.16
CA THR A 273 -4.21 10.37 -23.99
C THR A 273 -3.44 9.13 -24.45
N GLY A 274 -3.84 7.94 -23.99
CA GLY A 274 -3.12 6.69 -24.20
C GLY A 274 -1.97 6.45 -23.20
N GLN A 275 -1.71 7.37 -22.26
CA GLN A 275 -0.69 7.19 -21.24
C GLN A 275 -1.04 6.05 -20.28
N ASP A 276 -0.12 5.08 -20.11
CA ASP A 276 -0.17 4.12 -19.01
C ASP A 276 0.14 4.86 -17.70
N LEU A 277 -0.86 5.03 -16.85
CA LEU A 277 -0.72 5.75 -15.59
C LEU A 277 0.18 5.01 -14.59
N ASN A 278 0.26 3.68 -14.67
CA ASN A 278 1.21 2.88 -13.89
C ASN A 278 2.63 2.89 -14.51
N ARG A 279 2.91 3.87 -15.37
CA ARG A 279 4.25 4.31 -15.81
C ARG A 279 4.41 5.82 -15.63
N ASP A 280 3.69 6.43 -14.68
CA ASP A 280 3.71 7.88 -14.49
C ASP A 280 3.72 8.36 -13.02
N HIS A 281 3.73 7.47 -12.02
CA HIS A 281 3.62 7.89 -10.61
C HIS A 281 4.83 8.68 -10.07
N SER A 282 6.03 8.49 -10.63
CA SER A 282 7.19 9.34 -10.34
C SER A 282 7.26 10.58 -11.22
N LEU A 283 6.82 10.51 -12.47
CA LEU A 283 6.96 11.60 -13.44
C LEU A 283 5.84 12.63 -13.35
N ILE A 284 4.65 12.24 -12.87
CA ILE A 284 3.49 13.10 -12.64
C ILE A 284 3.17 13.94 -13.89
N ARG A 285 3.11 13.29 -15.06
CA ARG A 285 2.76 13.93 -16.33
C ARG A 285 1.27 14.16 -16.47
N GLN A 286 0.48 13.26 -15.90
CA GLN A 286 -0.98 13.24 -16.05
C GLN A 286 -1.67 13.85 -14.81
N PRO A 287 -2.82 14.50 -14.98
CA PRO A 287 -3.57 15.04 -13.85
C PRO A 287 -4.01 13.94 -12.87
N GLU A 288 -4.28 12.73 -13.36
CA GLU A 288 -4.65 11.58 -12.54
C GLU A 288 -3.53 11.20 -11.54
N THR A 289 -2.31 10.96 -12.04
CA THR A 289 -1.16 10.61 -11.18
C THR A 289 -0.74 11.77 -10.28
N ARG A 290 -0.94 13.01 -10.73
CA ARG A 290 -0.73 14.21 -9.90
C ARG A 290 -1.66 14.25 -8.70
N SER A 291 -2.95 14.04 -8.91
CA SER A 291 -3.94 14.00 -7.83
C SER A 291 -3.62 12.93 -6.79
N LEU A 292 -3.21 11.73 -7.23
CA LEU A 292 -2.79 10.69 -6.30
C LEU A 292 -1.50 11.06 -5.56
N ALA A 293 -0.51 11.64 -6.25
CA ALA A 293 0.75 12.05 -5.63
C ALA A 293 0.57 13.13 -4.56
N GLU A 294 -0.29 14.12 -4.81
CA GLU A 294 -0.68 15.16 -3.86
C GLU A 294 -1.46 14.56 -2.68
N MET A 295 -2.40 13.64 -2.93
CA MET A 295 -3.09 12.90 -1.87
C MET A 295 -2.11 12.13 -0.97
N VAL A 296 -1.15 11.40 -1.54
CA VAL A 296 -0.14 10.66 -0.76
C VAL A 296 0.75 11.62 0.04
N ARG A 297 1.11 12.78 -0.51
CA ARG A 297 1.88 13.82 0.19
C ARG A 297 1.12 14.38 1.39
N ASP A 298 -0.18 14.65 1.24
CA ASP A 298 -0.97 15.39 2.22
C ASP A 298 -1.52 14.47 3.33
N TYR A 299 -2.05 13.30 2.96
CA TYR A 299 -2.65 12.33 3.89
C TYR A 299 -1.65 11.33 4.48
N ARG A 300 -0.44 11.21 3.89
CA ARG A 300 0.70 10.41 4.38
C ARG A 300 0.33 8.97 4.84
N PRO A 301 -0.30 8.14 3.99
CA PRO A 301 -0.52 6.74 4.31
C PRO A 301 0.81 6.03 4.62
N ILE A 302 0.80 5.18 5.64
CA ILE A 302 1.97 4.38 6.03
C ILE A 302 2.00 3.01 5.35
N ALA A 303 0.84 2.57 4.86
CA ALA A 303 0.71 1.35 4.06
C ALA A 303 -0.22 1.55 2.85
N GLY A 304 -0.01 0.79 1.77
CA GLY A 304 -0.84 0.88 0.57
C GLY A 304 -1.00 -0.42 -0.24
N TYR A 305 -2.11 -0.53 -0.97
CA TYR A 305 -2.30 -1.52 -2.03
C TYR A 305 -2.66 -0.86 -3.36
N ASP A 306 -2.12 -1.39 -4.44
CA ASP A 306 -2.43 -1.00 -5.82
C ASP A 306 -3.08 -2.18 -6.55
N GLY A 307 -4.34 -2.02 -6.96
CA GLY A 307 -5.15 -3.07 -7.58
C GLY A 307 -5.05 -3.07 -9.11
N HIS A 308 -4.80 -4.25 -9.67
CA HIS A 308 -4.61 -4.52 -11.08
C HIS A 308 -5.18 -5.89 -11.47
N GLU A 309 -5.28 -6.12 -12.78
CA GLU A 309 -5.57 -7.44 -13.33
C GLU A 309 -4.51 -7.93 -14.32
N TYR A 310 -4.12 -9.21 -14.17
CA TYR A 310 -3.08 -9.86 -14.96
C TYR A 310 -3.64 -10.86 -15.98
N GLY A 311 -3.13 -10.78 -17.20
CA GLY A 311 -3.54 -11.58 -18.37
C GLY A 311 -3.19 -13.07 -18.36
N ASN A 312 -2.54 -13.59 -17.31
CA ASN A 312 -2.00 -14.95 -17.31
C ASN A 312 -3.01 -15.97 -16.76
N THR A 313 -3.52 -16.82 -17.65
CA THR A 313 -4.49 -17.88 -17.32
C THR A 313 -3.89 -19.06 -16.55
N ASN A 314 -2.59 -19.06 -16.27
CA ASN A 314 -1.93 -20.10 -15.50
C ASN A 314 -1.58 -19.64 -14.08
N ALA A 315 -1.67 -18.34 -13.80
CA ALA A 315 -1.33 -17.76 -12.50
C ALA A 315 -2.32 -18.16 -11.39
N GLY A 316 -1.87 -17.96 -10.15
CA GLY A 316 -2.72 -17.94 -8.95
C GLY A 316 -3.90 -16.97 -9.04
N ASP A 317 -4.81 -17.07 -8.07
CA ASP A 317 -5.94 -16.14 -7.94
C ASP A 317 -5.45 -14.74 -7.53
N LEU A 318 -4.40 -14.68 -6.70
CA LEU A 318 -3.87 -13.48 -6.06
C LEU A 318 -2.36 -13.31 -6.29
N PRO A 319 -1.89 -13.04 -7.53
CA PRO A 319 -0.52 -12.61 -7.75
C PRO A 319 -0.21 -11.32 -6.98
N MET A 320 0.81 -11.33 -6.14
CA MET A 320 1.21 -10.16 -5.32
C MET A 320 2.68 -9.83 -5.53
N LEU A 321 3.04 -8.56 -5.37
CA LEU A 321 4.44 -8.12 -5.49
C LEU A 321 4.77 -6.92 -4.60
N PRO A 322 5.87 -6.95 -3.82
CA PRO A 322 6.34 -5.79 -3.06
C PRO A 322 6.98 -4.73 -3.98
N PRO A 323 7.30 -3.53 -3.46
CA PRO A 323 8.24 -2.62 -4.11
C PRO A 323 9.60 -3.29 -4.34
N ARG A 324 10.08 -3.35 -5.58
CA ARG A 324 11.36 -4.01 -5.91
C ARG A 324 12.50 -3.06 -6.20
N HIS A 325 12.24 -1.76 -6.36
CA HIS A 325 13.33 -0.82 -6.65
C HIS A 325 14.40 -0.82 -5.55
N GLN A 326 15.69 -0.98 -5.90
CA GLN A 326 16.78 -1.12 -4.91
C GLN A 326 16.99 0.11 -4.00
N ASN A 327 16.64 1.33 -4.44
CA ASN A 327 16.63 2.53 -3.58
C ASN A 327 15.51 2.58 -2.52
N VAL A 328 14.53 1.67 -2.54
CA VAL A 328 13.53 1.57 -1.47
C VAL A 328 14.25 1.15 -0.19
N ALA A 329 13.96 1.74 0.97
CA ALA A 329 14.63 1.36 2.21
C ALA A 329 14.40 -0.13 2.53
N GLN A 330 15.41 -0.79 3.11
CA GLN A 330 15.37 -2.25 3.33
C GLN A 330 14.18 -2.65 4.22
N GLY A 331 13.96 -1.95 5.34
CA GLY A 331 12.84 -2.23 6.24
C GLY A 331 11.46 -2.08 5.57
N ILE A 332 11.31 -1.19 4.59
CA ILE A 332 10.05 -1.06 3.83
C ILE A 332 9.83 -2.28 2.93
N PHE A 333 10.89 -2.77 2.28
CA PHE A 333 10.81 -3.99 1.48
C PHE A 333 10.52 -5.21 2.35
N ASP A 334 11.23 -5.37 3.47
CA ASP A 334 11.08 -6.51 4.37
C ASP A 334 9.67 -6.56 4.95
N GLU A 335 9.14 -5.43 5.43
CA GLU A 335 7.77 -5.37 5.97
C GLU A 335 6.71 -5.59 4.88
N SER A 336 6.97 -5.14 3.64
CA SER A 336 6.09 -5.44 2.50
C SER A 336 6.12 -6.93 2.13
N GLN A 337 7.27 -7.60 2.30
CA GLN A 337 7.40 -9.04 2.11
C GLN A 337 6.74 -9.83 3.22
N GLU A 338 6.90 -9.42 4.49
CA GLU A 338 6.22 -10.04 5.62
C GLU A 338 4.70 -9.97 5.49
N MET A 339 4.16 -8.83 5.03
CA MET A 339 2.74 -8.71 4.70
C MET A 339 2.31 -9.75 3.65
N ILE A 340 3.08 -9.96 2.59
CA ILE A 340 2.72 -10.88 1.51
C ILE A 340 2.90 -12.34 1.95
N GLU A 341 4.10 -12.71 2.38
CA GLU A 341 4.49 -14.10 2.64
C GLU A 341 4.06 -14.56 4.04
N GLY A 342 4.31 -13.73 5.07
CA GLY A 342 3.99 -14.02 6.47
C GLY A 342 2.49 -13.94 6.77
N HIS A 343 1.74 -13.14 6.01
CA HIS A 343 0.29 -12.97 6.23
C HIS A 343 -0.58 -13.41 5.04
N MET A 344 -0.51 -12.71 3.89
CA MET A 344 -1.47 -12.91 2.80
C MET A 344 -1.47 -14.34 2.26
N TYR A 345 -0.29 -14.93 2.10
CA TYR A 345 -0.14 -16.30 1.61
C TYR A 345 -0.73 -17.31 2.60
N GLY A 346 -0.46 -17.14 3.90
CA GLY A 346 -1.00 -18.00 4.94
C GLY A 346 -2.52 -17.88 5.10
N GLN A 347 -3.06 -16.66 5.07
CA GLN A 347 -4.52 -16.48 5.12
C GLN A 347 -5.19 -16.95 3.84
N GLY A 348 -4.59 -16.70 2.68
CA GLY A 348 -5.09 -17.16 1.38
C GLY A 348 -5.18 -18.68 1.35
N ALA A 349 -4.14 -19.37 1.83
CA ALA A 349 -4.15 -20.82 1.96
C ALA A 349 -5.19 -21.35 2.98
N LYS A 350 -5.53 -20.61 4.04
CA LYS A 350 -6.61 -21.00 4.95
C LYS A 350 -7.98 -20.86 4.29
N ASP A 351 -8.19 -19.78 3.54
CA ASP A 351 -9.45 -19.48 2.87
C ASP A 351 -9.59 -20.12 1.48
N GLY A 352 -8.54 -20.79 1.00
CA GLY A 352 -8.52 -21.53 -0.26
C GLY A 352 -8.22 -20.69 -1.50
N TRP A 353 -7.84 -19.43 -1.32
CA TRP A 353 -7.29 -18.57 -2.37
C TRP A 353 -5.86 -18.95 -2.70
N TRP A 354 -5.52 -18.93 -3.98
CA TRP A 354 -4.16 -19.23 -4.41
C TRP A 354 -3.35 -17.95 -4.62
N ALA A 355 -2.59 -17.54 -3.61
CA ALA A 355 -1.60 -16.47 -3.75
C ALA A 355 -0.32 -16.97 -4.44
N CYS A 356 0.30 -16.13 -5.29
CA CYS A 356 1.57 -16.41 -5.97
C CYS A 356 2.44 -15.15 -6.06
N PRO A 357 3.78 -15.29 -6.17
CA PRO A 357 4.63 -14.15 -6.51
C PRO A 357 4.37 -13.75 -7.98
N TYR A 358 4.10 -12.46 -8.22
CA TYR A 358 3.83 -11.95 -9.58
C TYR A 358 4.90 -12.35 -10.61
N GLY A 359 4.50 -12.49 -11.87
CA GLY A 359 5.30 -13.13 -12.92
C GLY A 359 4.77 -14.52 -13.22
N CYS A 360 4.42 -15.30 -12.20
CA CYS A 360 3.65 -16.56 -12.21
C CYS A 360 3.85 -17.45 -13.48
N THR A 361 5.05 -17.45 -14.10
CA THR A 361 5.49 -18.19 -15.30
C THR A 361 7.00 -18.15 -15.42
N SER A 362 7.63 -19.20 -15.98
CA SER A 362 9.05 -19.19 -16.34
C SER A 362 9.34 -18.08 -17.36
N ASN A 363 10.40 -17.28 -17.13
CA ASN A 363 10.86 -16.17 -17.98
C ASN A 363 9.91 -14.95 -18.04
N ALA A 364 9.13 -14.70 -16.99
CA ALA A 364 8.39 -13.45 -16.87
C ALA A 364 9.33 -12.24 -17.07
N THR A 365 8.93 -11.27 -17.90
CA THR A 365 9.66 -10.00 -18.13
C THR A 365 9.03 -8.83 -17.39
N VAL A 366 8.16 -9.12 -16.42
CA VAL A 366 7.33 -8.16 -15.69
C VAL A 366 7.75 -8.03 -14.24
N GLY A 367 7.24 -7.02 -13.55
CA GLY A 367 7.51 -6.82 -12.12
C GLY A 367 8.86 -6.16 -11.84
N LEU A 368 9.38 -5.37 -12.77
CA LEU A 368 10.69 -4.73 -12.68
C LEU A 368 10.72 -3.53 -11.71
N SER A 369 11.85 -2.84 -11.69
CA SER A 369 12.15 -1.77 -10.76
C SER A 369 11.70 -0.39 -11.23
N GLU A 370 10.84 -0.23 -12.24
CA GLU A 370 10.52 1.12 -12.72
C GLU A 370 9.91 1.96 -11.59
N GLU A 371 10.54 3.08 -11.25
CA GLU A 371 10.08 4.02 -10.21
C GLU A 371 8.78 4.72 -10.58
N THR A 372 8.39 4.64 -11.85
CA THR A 372 7.14 5.16 -12.40
C THR A 372 5.92 4.29 -12.06
N ILE A 373 6.14 3.07 -11.57
CA ILE A 373 5.08 2.16 -11.10
C ILE A 373 4.73 2.47 -9.65
N LEU A 374 3.43 2.54 -9.31
CA LEU A 374 2.97 2.99 -7.99
C LEU A 374 3.60 2.21 -6.84
N ARG A 375 3.67 0.87 -6.92
CA ARG A 375 4.30 0.06 -5.85
C ARG A 375 5.72 0.53 -5.52
N ASN A 376 6.53 0.78 -6.55
CA ASN A 376 7.90 1.24 -6.39
C ASN A 376 7.93 2.71 -5.92
N THR A 377 7.08 3.57 -6.49
CA THR A 377 6.98 4.96 -6.03
C THR A 377 6.59 5.07 -4.56
N LEU A 378 5.59 4.29 -4.10
CA LEU A 378 5.17 4.22 -2.70
C LEU A 378 6.31 3.76 -1.80
N GLY A 379 7.04 2.71 -2.20
CA GLY A 379 8.21 2.24 -1.46
C GLY A 379 9.30 3.32 -1.35
N LEU A 380 9.56 4.05 -2.43
CA LEU A 380 10.52 5.17 -2.46
C LEU A 380 10.03 6.39 -1.65
N LYS A 381 8.72 6.45 -1.37
CA LYS A 381 8.07 7.41 -0.46
C LYS A 381 7.93 6.87 0.98
N ASN A 382 8.63 5.78 1.31
CA ASN A 382 8.63 5.14 2.64
C ASN A 382 7.28 4.55 3.07
N VAL A 383 6.52 4.01 2.12
CA VAL A 383 5.21 3.37 2.35
C VAL A 383 5.36 1.85 2.16
N VAL A 384 4.98 1.08 3.17
CA VAL A 384 4.87 -0.39 3.08
C VAL A 384 3.75 -0.72 2.11
N ASN A 385 3.99 -1.51 1.08
CA ASN A 385 2.96 -1.68 0.06
C ASN A 385 3.07 -2.96 -0.76
N SER A 386 2.01 -3.27 -1.47
CA SER A 386 2.00 -4.33 -2.47
C SER A 386 1.14 -3.95 -3.68
N LEU A 387 1.51 -4.54 -4.80
CA LEU A 387 0.69 -4.64 -6.00
C LEU A 387 -0.12 -5.94 -5.94
N LEU A 388 -1.43 -5.86 -6.21
CA LEU A 388 -2.30 -7.01 -6.47
C LEU A 388 -2.57 -7.10 -7.97
N GLU A 389 -2.32 -8.25 -8.57
CA GLU A 389 -2.45 -8.50 -10.02
C GLU A 389 -3.46 -9.63 -10.27
N LEU A 390 -4.72 -9.36 -9.93
CA LEU A 390 -5.83 -10.31 -10.01
C LEU A 390 -5.82 -11.04 -11.34
N ARG A 391 -6.00 -12.36 -11.30
CA ARG A 391 -6.16 -13.12 -12.53
C ARG A 391 -7.35 -12.60 -13.35
N SER A 392 -7.12 -12.16 -14.59
CA SER A 392 -8.14 -11.48 -15.41
C SER A 392 -9.14 -12.44 -16.07
N SER A 393 -8.82 -13.72 -16.20
CA SER A 393 -9.68 -14.75 -16.78
C SER A 393 -9.61 -16.07 -16.02
N GLY A 394 -10.55 -16.97 -16.29
CA GLY A 394 -10.44 -18.36 -15.86
C GLY A 394 -9.24 -19.09 -16.48
N GLY A 395 -9.31 -20.42 -16.53
CA GLY A 395 -8.28 -21.27 -17.14
C GLY A 395 -8.18 -22.61 -16.42
N PRO A 396 -7.03 -23.32 -16.48
CA PRO A 396 -7.00 -24.74 -16.09
C PRO A 396 -7.38 -25.03 -14.64
N THR A 397 -7.15 -24.09 -13.72
CA THR A 397 -7.52 -24.22 -12.30
C THR A 397 -8.88 -23.61 -11.95
N ARG A 398 -9.50 -22.89 -12.89
CA ARG A 398 -10.80 -22.22 -12.78
C ARG A 398 -11.65 -22.45 -14.06
N PRO A 399 -12.05 -23.69 -14.38
CA PRO A 399 -12.70 -24.01 -15.66
C PRO A 399 -14.12 -23.42 -15.84
N ASP A 400 -14.88 -23.22 -14.75
CA ASP A 400 -16.23 -22.62 -14.77
C ASP A 400 -16.24 -21.11 -15.05
N GLU A 401 -15.06 -20.48 -15.11
CA GLU A 401 -14.89 -19.04 -15.32
C GLU A 401 -14.65 -18.68 -16.79
N SER A 402 -14.92 -19.61 -17.71
CA SER A 402 -15.17 -19.26 -19.12
C SER A 402 -16.41 -18.39 -19.29
N ASN A 403 -17.35 -18.41 -18.32
CA ASN A 403 -18.44 -17.46 -18.21
C ASN A 403 -17.94 -16.11 -17.66
N THR A 404 -18.16 -15.03 -18.44
CA THR A 404 -17.73 -13.67 -18.09
C THR A 404 -18.25 -13.20 -16.73
N ALA A 405 -19.52 -13.43 -16.39
CA ALA A 405 -20.07 -12.98 -15.11
C ALA A 405 -19.46 -13.73 -13.92
N ASN A 406 -19.22 -15.05 -14.07
CA ASN A 406 -18.56 -15.86 -13.03
C ASN A 406 -17.14 -15.36 -12.77
N ASN A 407 -16.36 -15.15 -13.84
CA ASN A 407 -14.99 -14.63 -13.73
C ASN A 407 -14.96 -13.25 -13.05
N ARG A 408 -15.88 -12.35 -13.42
CA ARG A 408 -16.02 -11.02 -12.81
C ARG A 408 -16.29 -11.10 -11.30
N ARG A 409 -17.19 -11.99 -10.89
CA ARG A 409 -17.49 -12.24 -9.48
C ARG A 409 -16.29 -12.83 -8.73
N ARG A 410 -15.60 -13.84 -9.27
CA ARG A 410 -14.41 -14.40 -8.62
C ARG A 410 -13.37 -13.31 -8.36
N LYS A 411 -12.93 -12.59 -9.39
CA LYS A 411 -11.85 -11.60 -9.23
C LYS A 411 -12.24 -10.44 -8.29
N THR A 412 -13.49 -9.98 -8.35
CA THR A 412 -13.98 -8.91 -7.46
C THR A 412 -13.98 -9.37 -6.00
N TYR A 413 -14.51 -10.56 -5.71
CA TYR A 413 -14.53 -11.07 -4.34
C TYR A 413 -13.15 -11.50 -3.82
N SER A 414 -12.23 -11.90 -4.71
CA SER A 414 -10.84 -12.14 -4.32
C SER A 414 -10.11 -10.84 -3.96
N ALA A 415 -10.36 -9.73 -4.66
CA ALA A 415 -9.85 -8.41 -4.26
C ALA A 415 -10.48 -7.91 -2.95
N LEU A 416 -11.79 -8.10 -2.77
CA LEU A 416 -12.45 -7.72 -1.51
C LEU A 416 -11.83 -8.46 -0.32
N TRP A 417 -11.55 -9.75 -0.49
CA TRP A 417 -10.82 -10.55 0.49
C TRP A 417 -9.42 -9.95 0.75
N THR A 418 -8.64 -9.66 -0.30
CA THR A 418 -7.28 -9.12 -0.15
C THR A 418 -7.28 -7.78 0.60
N PHE A 419 -8.15 -6.84 0.24
CA PHE A 419 -8.19 -5.54 0.91
C PHE A 419 -8.71 -5.62 2.34
N THR A 420 -9.58 -6.60 2.63
CA THR A 420 -10.03 -6.89 4.00
C THR A 420 -8.90 -7.47 4.86
N GLU A 421 -8.13 -8.43 4.35
CA GLU A 421 -6.95 -8.96 5.05
C GLU A 421 -5.86 -7.90 5.20
N PHE A 422 -5.67 -7.04 4.20
CA PHE A 422 -4.75 -5.91 4.30
C PHE A 422 -5.12 -4.97 5.45
N PHE A 423 -6.41 -4.66 5.61
CA PHE A 423 -6.87 -3.83 6.74
C PHE A 423 -6.61 -4.49 8.10
N LYS A 424 -6.82 -5.80 8.20
CA LYS A 424 -6.52 -6.57 9.41
C LYS A 424 -5.02 -6.61 9.70
N TYR A 425 -4.19 -6.88 8.68
CA TYR A 425 -2.73 -6.89 8.80
C TYR A 425 -2.22 -5.54 9.30
N HIS A 426 -2.65 -4.45 8.66
CA HIS A 426 -2.27 -3.10 9.06
C HIS A 426 -2.59 -2.86 10.54
N GLY A 427 -3.83 -3.15 10.96
CA GLY A 427 -4.26 -2.99 12.35
C GLY A 427 -3.42 -3.77 13.36
N ALA A 428 -2.98 -4.97 13.00
CA ALA A 428 -2.15 -5.83 13.85
C ALA A 428 -0.68 -5.37 13.91
N ASN A 429 -0.17 -4.76 12.82
CA ASN A 429 1.26 -4.52 12.62
C ASN A 429 1.64 -3.03 12.52
N VAL A 430 0.76 -2.09 12.91
CA VAL A 430 1.04 -0.64 12.88
C VAL A 430 2.39 -0.29 13.51
N LYS A 431 2.78 -0.97 14.59
CA LYS A 431 4.08 -0.73 15.27
C LYS A 431 5.27 -1.04 14.37
N ASP A 432 5.26 -2.16 13.69
CA ASP A 432 6.37 -2.60 12.83
C ASP A 432 6.40 -1.78 11.54
N ILE A 433 5.22 -1.49 10.95
CA ILE A 433 5.09 -0.59 9.79
C ILE A 433 5.62 0.82 10.12
N THR A 434 5.22 1.41 11.25
CA THR A 434 5.68 2.76 11.64
C THR A 434 7.16 2.79 12.00
N LYS A 435 7.69 1.72 12.61
CA LYS A 435 9.12 1.56 12.85
C LYS A 435 9.89 1.51 11.52
N ALA A 436 9.50 0.64 10.59
CA ALA A 436 10.13 0.51 9.28
C ALA A 436 10.10 1.84 8.52
N ARG A 437 8.98 2.57 8.57
CA ARG A 437 8.85 3.90 7.98
C ARG A 437 9.74 4.95 8.65
N ALA A 438 9.85 4.95 9.98
CA ALA A 438 10.72 5.87 10.70
C ALA A 438 12.20 5.64 10.36
N GLU A 439 12.64 4.38 10.36
CA GLU A 439 13.99 3.98 9.95
C GLU A 439 14.26 4.36 8.49
N ALA A 440 13.29 4.15 7.60
CA ALA A 440 13.39 4.54 6.19
C ALA A 440 13.53 6.06 6.01
N ILE A 441 12.75 6.87 6.72
CA ILE A 441 12.84 8.35 6.66
C ILE A 441 14.23 8.82 7.11
N THR A 442 14.76 8.27 8.20
CA THR A 442 16.10 8.58 8.69
C THR A 442 17.16 8.16 7.68
N PHE A 443 17.12 6.91 7.20
CA PHE A 443 18.05 6.38 6.20
C PHE A 443 18.08 7.21 4.91
N GLN A 444 16.92 7.54 4.34
CA GLN A 444 16.84 8.37 3.14
C GLN A 444 17.40 9.78 3.41
N SER A 445 17.06 10.37 4.56
CA SER A 445 17.52 11.72 4.91
C SER A 445 19.02 11.80 5.20
N ALA A 446 19.64 10.70 5.62
CA ALA A 446 21.08 10.62 5.84
C ALA A 446 21.89 10.69 4.53
N ASN A 447 21.25 10.55 3.35
CA ASN A 447 21.90 10.57 2.04
C ASN A 447 23.12 9.62 1.92
N GLU A 448 23.12 8.52 2.68
CA GLU A 448 24.19 7.54 2.65
C GLU A 448 23.95 6.44 1.60
N GLY A 449 25.05 5.79 1.22
CA GLY A 449 25.03 4.65 0.30
C GLY A 449 24.78 5.02 -1.16
N ARG A 450 24.86 4.01 -2.02
CA ARG A 450 24.70 4.19 -3.46
C ARG A 450 23.27 4.56 -3.87
N ILE A 451 23.14 5.13 -5.06
CA ILE A 451 21.89 5.25 -5.81
C ILE A 451 21.92 4.26 -6.97
N VAL A 452 20.82 3.56 -7.17
CA VAL A 452 20.59 2.68 -8.31
C VAL A 452 19.55 3.34 -9.21
N PHE A 453 19.82 3.53 -10.50
CA PHE A 453 18.87 4.14 -11.44
C PHE A 453 17.85 3.14 -11.99
N ARG A 454 18.25 1.87 -12.12
CA ARG A 454 17.42 0.75 -12.56
C ARG A 454 18.03 -0.53 -12.01
N GLY A 455 17.21 -1.43 -11.50
CA GLY A 455 17.65 -2.65 -10.82
C GLY A 455 16.67 -3.05 -9.73
N SER A 456 16.29 -4.32 -9.74
CA SER A 456 15.29 -4.91 -8.85
C SER A 456 15.93 -5.68 -7.70
N ARG A 457 15.31 -5.66 -6.53
CA ARG A 457 15.55 -6.64 -5.47
C ARG A 457 15.09 -8.01 -5.96
N LYS A 458 15.86 -9.06 -5.64
CA LYS A 458 15.46 -10.43 -5.94
C LYS A 458 14.25 -10.81 -5.07
N ILE A 459 13.28 -11.50 -5.66
CA ILE A 459 12.20 -12.16 -4.95
C ILE A 459 12.56 -13.64 -4.92
N GLU A 460 12.68 -14.20 -3.73
CA GLU A 460 12.91 -15.63 -3.57
C GLU A 460 11.60 -16.38 -3.77
N ALA A 461 11.68 -17.65 -4.16
CA ALA A 461 10.50 -18.49 -4.19
C ALA A 461 10.04 -18.78 -2.74
N TYR A 462 8.75 -18.59 -2.45
CA TYR A 462 8.19 -18.82 -1.12
C TYR A 462 6.90 -19.65 -1.17
N PRO A 463 6.82 -20.78 -0.44
CA PRO A 463 7.95 -21.52 0.14
C PRO A 463 8.84 -22.14 -0.95
N ALA A 464 10.12 -22.37 -0.64
CA ALA A 464 11.05 -23.04 -1.57
C ALA A 464 11.09 -24.57 -1.34
N PRO A 465 11.20 -25.39 -2.40
CA PRO A 465 11.02 -25.05 -3.81
C PRO A 465 9.52 -24.91 -4.11
N HIS A 466 9.11 -23.87 -4.84
CA HIS A 466 7.72 -23.69 -5.24
C HIS A 466 7.39 -24.44 -6.54
N PRO A 467 6.92 -25.71 -6.55
CA PRO A 467 6.36 -26.28 -7.77
C PRO A 467 5.26 -25.36 -8.32
N GLY A 468 5.42 -24.95 -9.58
CA GLY A 468 4.46 -24.16 -10.33
C GLY A 468 4.35 -22.71 -9.89
N GLU A 469 5.47 -21.97 -9.91
CA GLU A 469 5.59 -20.66 -10.58
C GLU A 469 6.96 -20.00 -10.31
N ALA A 470 7.54 -19.31 -11.30
CA ALA A 470 8.84 -18.68 -11.17
C ALA A 470 8.70 -17.25 -10.63
N PRO A 471 9.57 -16.81 -9.69
CA PRO A 471 9.60 -15.43 -9.27
C PRO A 471 9.91 -14.51 -10.46
N PRO A 472 9.65 -13.20 -10.34
CA PRO A 472 10.10 -12.21 -11.31
C PRO A 472 11.59 -12.36 -11.66
N PRO A 473 12.02 -11.86 -12.82
CA PRO A 473 13.40 -12.01 -13.26
C PRO A 473 14.36 -11.30 -12.30
N VAL A 474 15.58 -11.85 -12.20
CA VAL A 474 16.69 -11.15 -11.57
C VAL A 474 17.10 -10.01 -12.50
N ASP A 475 17.08 -8.81 -11.98
CA ASP A 475 17.37 -7.57 -12.71
C ASP A 475 18.40 -6.81 -11.88
N ALA A 476 19.66 -7.21 -12.01
CA ALA A 476 20.76 -6.61 -11.27
C ALA A 476 21.24 -5.34 -11.99
N PRO A 477 21.51 -4.24 -11.26
CA PRO A 477 21.98 -3.00 -11.88
C PRO A 477 23.37 -3.18 -12.48
N ALA A 478 23.55 -2.66 -13.69
CA ALA A 478 24.88 -2.52 -14.27
C ALA A 478 25.68 -1.40 -13.57
N PRO A 479 27.02 -1.41 -13.55
CA PRO A 479 27.83 -0.39 -12.88
C PRO A 479 27.50 1.06 -13.29
N GLU A 480 27.15 1.29 -14.55
CA GLU A 480 26.75 2.60 -15.07
C GLU A 480 25.40 3.10 -14.52
N GLN A 481 24.55 2.18 -14.06
CA GLN A 481 23.27 2.46 -13.40
C GLN A 481 23.45 2.68 -11.89
N ILE A 482 24.69 2.75 -11.40
CA ILE A 482 25.00 2.99 -10.01
C ILE A 482 25.74 4.32 -9.87
N LEU A 483 25.24 5.16 -8.97
CA LEU A 483 25.93 6.35 -8.48
C LEU A 483 26.42 6.06 -7.05
N GLU A 484 27.70 5.76 -6.93
CA GLU A 484 28.32 5.36 -5.65
C GLU A 484 28.43 6.51 -4.65
N GLN A 485 28.70 7.72 -5.17
CA GLN A 485 28.84 8.93 -4.37
C GLN A 485 27.72 9.90 -4.76
N PRO A 486 26.60 9.92 -4.04
CA PRO A 486 25.52 10.85 -4.30
C PRO A 486 25.99 12.30 -4.08
N PRO A 487 25.52 13.28 -4.88
CA PRO A 487 25.78 14.69 -4.61
C PRO A 487 25.04 15.15 -3.34
N CYS A 488 25.36 16.34 -2.85
CA CYS A 488 24.59 16.96 -1.77
C CYS A 488 23.20 17.42 -2.22
N ALA A 489 23.12 17.87 -3.48
CA ALA A 489 21.92 18.43 -4.07
C ALA A 489 21.99 18.38 -5.60
N TYR A 490 20.85 18.58 -6.25
CA TYR A 490 20.77 18.96 -7.66
C TYR A 490 20.40 20.43 -7.77
N ARG A 491 21.12 21.17 -8.62
CA ARG A 491 20.81 22.55 -8.98
C ARG A 491 20.04 22.58 -10.29
N LEU A 492 18.94 23.33 -10.28
CA LEU A 492 18.10 23.59 -11.45
C LEU A 492 18.14 25.07 -11.80
N THR A 493 18.25 25.38 -13.09
CA THR A 493 18.10 26.75 -13.60
C THR A 493 16.65 27.23 -13.49
N GLU A 494 16.42 28.53 -13.67
CA GLU A 494 15.07 29.09 -13.72
C GLU A 494 14.21 28.44 -14.81
N GLU A 495 14.78 28.24 -16.00
CA GLU A 495 14.11 27.58 -17.13
C GLU A 495 13.81 26.11 -16.84
N GLN A 496 14.75 25.37 -16.24
CA GLN A 496 14.52 23.97 -15.87
C GLN A 496 13.42 23.83 -14.82
N TYR A 497 13.34 24.74 -13.86
CA TYR A 497 12.41 24.65 -12.73
C TYR A 497 11.00 25.17 -13.08
N HIS A 498 10.90 26.33 -13.72
CA HIS A 498 9.62 27.00 -14.04
C HIS A 498 9.20 26.91 -15.51
N GLY A 499 10.06 26.42 -16.40
CA GLY A 499 9.70 26.19 -17.80
C GLY A 499 8.59 25.14 -17.94
N GLU A 500 7.70 25.35 -18.90
CA GLU A 500 6.64 24.40 -19.22
C GLU A 500 7.26 23.09 -19.75
N ARG A 501 6.76 21.96 -19.23
CA ARG A 501 7.09 20.63 -19.74
C ARG A 501 6.17 20.24 -20.89
N THR A 502 6.73 19.56 -21.89
CA THR A 502 6.03 19.14 -23.11
C THR A 502 5.59 17.67 -23.10
N ASP A 503 5.84 16.95 -22.01
CA ASP A 503 5.57 15.51 -21.84
C ASP A 503 4.23 15.22 -21.12
N GLY A 504 3.43 16.26 -20.85
CA GLY A 504 2.07 16.17 -20.32
C GLY A 504 0.99 16.47 -21.38
N PRO A 505 -0.29 16.27 -21.05
CA PRO A 505 -1.38 16.54 -21.98
C PRO A 505 -1.47 18.02 -22.37
N ASP A 506 -1.86 18.29 -23.62
CA ASP A 506 -2.13 19.65 -24.07
C ASP A 506 -3.20 20.34 -23.21
N GLY A 507 -2.98 21.62 -22.89
CA GLY A 507 -3.85 22.39 -22.01
C GLY A 507 -3.76 22.03 -20.52
N LYS A 508 -2.99 21.00 -20.15
CA LYS A 508 -2.78 20.54 -18.76
C LYS A 508 -1.29 20.34 -18.44
N ARG A 509 -0.40 20.95 -19.22
CA ARG A 509 1.05 20.88 -19.03
C ARG A 509 1.46 21.45 -17.68
N THR A 510 2.57 20.93 -17.15
CA THR A 510 3.10 21.28 -15.84
C THR A 510 4.54 21.75 -15.93
N THR A 511 5.07 22.31 -14.86
CA THR A 511 6.51 22.60 -14.71
C THR A 511 7.20 21.55 -13.83
N ALA A 512 8.53 21.52 -13.82
CA ALA A 512 9.26 20.69 -12.85
C ALA A 512 8.95 21.13 -11.41
N ALA A 513 8.82 22.43 -11.15
CA ALA A 513 8.43 22.97 -9.84
C ALA A 513 7.09 22.39 -9.33
N GLN A 514 6.09 22.30 -10.19
CA GLN A 514 4.78 21.72 -9.82
C GLN A 514 4.87 20.24 -9.49
N ARG A 515 5.63 19.46 -10.26
CA ARG A 515 5.82 18.01 -10.03
C ARG A 515 6.63 17.74 -8.77
N ILE A 516 7.72 18.49 -8.56
CA ILE A 516 8.53 18.45 -7.34
C ILE A 516 7.69 18.80 -6.11
N ALA A 517 6.82 19.82 -6.22
CA ALA A 517 5.90 20.18 -5.14
C ALA A 517 4.85 19.10 -4.87
N ALA A 518 4.35 18.39 -5.90
CA ALA A 518 3.43 17.26 -5.76
C ALA A 518 4.09 16.06 -5.04
N HIS A 519 5.41 15.85 -5.18
CA HIS A 519 6.14 14.90 -4.33
C HIS A 519 6.29 15.35 -2.88
N GLY A 520 6.25 16.67 -2.62
CA GLY A 520 6.48 17.27 -1.32
C GLY A 520 7.96 17.52 -0.99
N TRP A 521 8.82 17.56 -2.01
CA TRP A 521 10.26 17.76 -1.80
C TRP A 521 10.57 19.19 -1.35
N LYS A 522 11.59 19.30 -0.52
CA LYS A 522 12.13 20.57 -0.08
C LYS A 522 13.07 21.11 -1.15
N VAL A 523 12.86 22.38 -1.50
CA VAL A 523 13.64 23.12 -2.50
C VAL A 523 14.12 24.42 -1.87
N ILE A 524 15.36 24.79 -2.13
CA ILE A 524 15.99 26.02 -1.63
C ILE A 524 16.19 26.96 -2.82
N LYS A 525 15.55 28.14 -2.80
CA LYS A 525 15.85 29.19 -3.78
C LYS A 525 17.22 29.78 -3.46
N VAL A 526 18.09 29.85 -4.45
CA VAL A 526 19.39 30.51 -4.39
C VAL A 526 19.49 31.58 -5.48
N ALA A 527 20.53 32.41 -5.43
CA ALA A 527 20.66 33.57 -6.33
C ALA A 527 20.60 33.19 -7.83
N ASP A 528 21.14 32.02 -8.17
CA ASP A 528 21.36 31.52 -9.53
C ASP A 528 20.51 30.28 -9.88
N GLY A 529 19.47 29.97 -9.09
CA GLY A 529 18.58 28.84 -9.39
C GLY A 529 17.86 28.25 -8.18
N TYR A 530 17.64 26.94 -8.22
CA TYR A 530 16.93 26.17 -7.21
C TYR A 530 17.75 24.93 -6.84
N LEU A 531 17.95 24.70 -5.55
CA LEU A 531 18.61 23.48 -5.07
C LEU A 531 17.57 22.51 -4.54
N VAL A 532 17.69 21.25 -4.95
CA VAL A 532 16.96 20.10 -4.40
C VAL A 532 17.96 19.26 -3.60
N PRO A 533 18.05 19.42 -2.27
CA PRO A 533 18.96 18.64 -1.45
C PRO A 533 18.62 17.15 -1.50
N LEU A 534 19.62 16.27 -1.45
CA LEU A 534 19.35 14.83 -1.29
C LEU A 534 19.07 14.45 0.15
N SER A 535 19.55 15.22 1.13
CA SER A 535 19.35 14.99 2.56
C SER A 535 17.92 15.31 3.01
N GLN A 536 16.96 14.51 2.55
CA GLN A 536 15.53 14.60 2.86
C GLN A 536 14.82 13.24 2.67
N PRO A 537 13.58 13.05 3.17
CA PRO A 537 12.96 11.73 3.33
C PRO A 537 12.73 10.90 2.06
N GLN A 538 12.78 11.48 0.85
CA GLN A 538 12.54 10.78 -0.42
C GLN A 538 13.78 10.73 -1.32
N ARG A 539 14.97 10.78 -0.72
CA ARG A 539 16.27 10.75 -1.40
C ARG A 539 16.37 9.71 -2.51
N GLY A 540 15.86 8.49 -2.29
CA GLY A 540 15.91 7.40 -3.26
C GLY A 540 15.20 7.66 -4.59
N LEU A 541 14.27 8.62 -4.65
CA LEU A 541 13.54 9.00 -5.85
C LEU A 541 14.15 10.21 -6.57
N ILE A 542 14.81 11.13 -5.84
CA ILE A 542 15.26 12.41 -6.39
C ILE A 542 16.23 12.24 -7.58
N PRO A 543 17.31 11.44 -7.47
CA PRO A 543 18.23 11.22 -8.60
C PRO A 543 17.56 10.55 -9.80
N LEU A 544 16.54 9.72 -9.55
CA LEU A 544 15.82 9.03 -10.62
C LEU A 544 15.07 10.00 -11.53
N LEU A 545 14.85 11.23 -11.08
CA LEU A 545 14.18 12.29 -11.84
C LEU A 545 15.12 13.44 -12.20
N LEU A 546 16.13 13.73 -11.39
CA LEU A 546 16.95 14.94 -11.51
C LEU A 546 18.38 14.70 -12.01
N ASP A 547 18.85 13.46 -12.06
CA ASP A 547 20.20 13.16 -12.53
C ASP A 547 20.22 12.95 -14.05
N GLU A 548 21.34 13.28 -14.70
CA GLU A 548 21.56 13.01 -16.12
C GLU A 548 21.48 11.52 -16.49
N ARG A 549 21.71 10.62 -15.52
CA ARG A 549 21.64 9.15 -15.68
C ARG A 549 20.25 8.58 -15.43
N ALA A 550 19.26 9.42 -15.10
CA ALA A 550 17.88 8.99 -14.96
C ALA A 550 17.39 8.31 -16.25
N VAL A 551 16.78 7.12 -16.11
CA VAL A 551 16.20 6.41 -17.26
C VAL A 551 14.91 7.10 -17.72
N GLU A 552 14.07 7.52 -16.78
CA GLU A 552 12.83 8.26 -17.00
C GLU A 552 12.92 9.59 -16.25
N GLY A 553 13.79 10.49 -16.73
CA GLY A 553 14.11 11.74 -16.05
C GLY A 553 13.06 12.84 -16.22
N LEU A 554 12.87 13.66 -15.17
CA LEU A 554 12.08 14.89 -15.23
C LEU A 554 12.89 16.03 -15.88
N VAL A 555 14.12 16.25 -15.39
CA VAL A 555 15.06 17.25 -15.91
C VAL A 555 16.47 16.92 -15.42
N ALA A 556 17.50 17.11 -16.24
CA ALA A 556 18.89 16.88 -15.82
C ALA A 556 19.45 18.10 -15.06
N GLY A 557 19.46 18.04 -13.74
CA GLY A 557 20.05 19.05 -12.87
C GLY A 557 21.57 18.89 -12.72
N GLU A 558 22.23 20.00 -12.37
CA GLU A 558 23.66 20.00 -12.07
C GLU A 558 23.91 19.41 -10.68
N ARG A 559 24.80 18.41 -10.57
CA ARG A 559 25.21 17.84 -9.29
C ARG A 559 26.00 18.84 -8.46
N VAL A 560 25.58 19.08 -7.23
CA VAL A 560 26.33 19.90 -6.26
C VAL A 560 27.17 18.99 -5.36
N ALA A 561 28.49 19.06 -5.52
CA ALA A 561 29.44 18.30 -4.71
C ALA A 561 29.55 18.85 -3.26
N PRO A 562 30.00 18.03 -2.30
CA PRO A 562 30.37 18.51 -0.97
C PRO A 562 31.41 19.64 -1.03
N THR A 563 31.20 20.66 -0.22
CA THR A 563 32.13 21.80 -0.11
C THR A 563 33.15 21.63 1.03
N LEU A 564 32.81 20.80 2.02
CA LEU A 564 33.68 20.48 3.13
C LEU A 564 33.55 19.00 3.48
N THR A 565 34.69 18.32 3.45
CA THR A 565 34.89 16.98 3.99
C THR A 565 36.09 17.02 4.94
N GLY A 566 36.23 16.02 5.81
CA GLY A 566 37.34 15.96 6.77
C GLY A 566 37.23 17.00 7.90
N THR A 567 38.36 17.39 8.51
CA THR A 567 38.36 18.24 9.72
C THR A 567 38.65 19.71 9.44
N ARG A 568 37.78 20.60 9.93
CA ARG A 568 37.99 22.06 10.03
C ARG A 568 38.12 22.48 11.49
N LYS A 569 39.18 23.23 11.81
CA LYS A 569 39.35 23.89 13.11
C LYS A 569 39.04 25.37 12.99
N GLY A 570 38.38 25.94 14.00
CA GLY A 570 38.01 27.35 14.04
C GLY A 570 36.65 27.64 13.38
N PRO A 571 36.23 28.92 13.35
CA PRO A 571 34.91 29.33 12.89
C PRO A 571 34.67 28.99 11.41
N LEU A 572 33.43 28.60 11.08
CA LEU A 572 32.92 28.45 9.72
C LEU A 572 31.83 29.50 9.47
N VAL A 573 32.12 30.44 8.57
CA VAL A 573 31.13 31.42 8.09
C VAL A 573 30.67 30.99 6.71
N VAL A 574 29.36 30.85 6.53
CA VAL A 574 28.71 30.43 5.28
C VAL A 574 28.01 31.64 4.67
N SER A 575 28.50 32.09 3.51
CA SER A 575 27.98 33.25 2.77
C SER A 575 27.24 32.88 1.48
N GLY A 576 27.36 31.64 1.03
CA GLY A 576 26.71 31.09 -0.16
C GLY A 576 26.12 29.72 0.16
N VAL A 577 26.43 28.72 -0.66
CA VAL A 577 26.04 27.32 -0.39
C VAL A 577 27.23 26.60 0.23
N ALA A 578 27.05 26.03 1.43
CA ALA A 578 27.99 25.09 2.02
C ALA A 578 27.31 23.74 2.23
N CYS A 579 27.90 22.69 1.66
CA CYS A 579 27.59 21.30 1.97
C CYS A 579 28.72 20.66 2.75
N LEU A 580 28.40 20.14 3.93
CA LEU A 580 29.27 19.37 4.81
C LEU A 580 28.84 17.91 4.74
N ASP A 581 29.76 17.04 4.38
CA ASP A 581 29.50 15.60 4.24
C ASP A 581 30.62 14.82 4.93
N GLY A 582 30.25 14.02 5.94
CA GLY A 582 31.23 13.31 6.78
C GLY A 582 32.27 14.22 7.44
N ALA A 583 31.94 15.50 7.64
CA ALA A 583 32.90 16.51 8.09
C ALA A 583 32.97 16.62 9.61
N THR A 584 34.10 17.09 10.14
CA THR A 584 34.27 17.47 11.54
C THR A 584 34.57 18.96 11.64
N VAL A 585 33.72 19.74 12.30
CA VAL A 585 33.95 21.18 12.55
C VAL A 585 34.17 21.40 14.04
N ARG A 586 35.34 21.93 14.42
CA ARG A 586 35.66 22.34 15.80
C ARG A 586 35.66 23.85 15.91
N GLY A 587 34.51 24.43 16.17
CA GLY A 587 34.28 25.87 16.20
C GLY A 587 32.85 26.23 15.80
N PRO A 588 32.46 27.50 15.96
CA PRO A 588 31.11 27.95 15.63
C PRO A 588 30.84 27.93 14.12
N ILE A 589 29.64 27.52 13.73
CA ILE A 589 29.10 27.68 12.37
C ILE A 589 28.14 28.88 12.36
N GLN A 590 28.37 29.83 11.47
CA GLN A 590 27.51 30.98 11.24
C GLN A 590 27.03 31.04 9.80
N VAL A 591 25.73 30.92 9.59
CA VAL A 591 25.08 31.00 8.28
C VAL A 591 24.52 32.41 8.10
N GLN A 592 25.07 33.12 7.12
CA GLN A 592 24.67 34.49 6.80
C GLN A 592 23.26 34.55 6.17
N PRO A 593 22.59 35.71 6.23
CA PRO A 593 21.32 35.90 5.53
C PRO A 593 21.44 35.54 4.04
N GLY A 594 20.45 34.80 3.53
CA GLY A 594 20.43 34.31 2.14
C GLY A 594 21.37 33.14 1.83
N ALA A 595 22.21 32.71 2.77
CA ALA A 595 23.10 31.57 2.60
C ALA A 595 22.39 30.24 2.91
N THR A 596 22.98 29.14 2.44
CA THR A 596 22.46 27.78 2.58
C THR A 596 23.48 26.88 3.26
N LEU A 597 23.04 26.16 4.29
CA LEU A 597 23.83 25.13 4.95
C LEU A 597 23.16 23.76 4.77
N ILE A 598 23.89 22.80 4.22
CA ILE A 598 23.52 21.39 4.15
C ILE A 598 24.58 20.61 4.93
N VAL A 599 24.18 19.86 5.94
CA VAL A 599 25.07 19.06 6.79
C VAL A 599 24.55 17.63 6.85
N THR A 600 25.42 16.67 6.56
CA THR A 600 25.08 15.26 6.54
C THR A 600 26.21 14.43 7.13
N GLY A 601 25.89 13.45 7.99
CA GLY A 601 26.87 12.52 8.56
C GLY A 601 28.02 13.21 9.33
N SER A 602 27.83 14.43 9.83
CA SER A 602 28.92 15.30 10.27
C SER A 602 28.95 15.50 11.79
N SER A 603 30.11 15.88 12.33
CA SER A 603 30.29 16.20 13.74
C SER A 603 30.69 17.66 13.96
N ILE A 604 29.94 18.37 14.79
CA ILE A 604 30.13 19.79 15.05
C ILE A 604 30.34 19.97 16.56
N ASP A 605 31.50 20.52 16.92
CA ASP A 605 31.84 20.93 18.29
C ASP A 605 31.83 22.46 18.34
N GLY A 606 30.68 23.03 18.69
CA GLY A 606 30.40 24.45 18.62
C GLY A 606 28.94 24.76 18.29
N PRO A 607 28.52 26.04 18.44
CA PRO A 607 27.17 26.47 18.09
C PRO A 607 26.95 26.49 16.58
N VAL A 608 25.73 26.17 16.14
CA VAL A 608 25.26 26.36 14.75
C VAL A 608 24.19 27.44 14.76
N ASN A 609 24.48 28.57 14.14
CA ASN A 609 23.58 29.72 14.10
C ASN A 609 23.25 30.08 12.65
N ALA A 610 21.97 30.10 12.31
CA ALA A 610 21.46 30.51 11.03
C ALA A 610 20.37 31.57 11.23
N THR A 611 20.62 32.77 10.69
CA THR A 611 19.70 33.91 10.80
C THR A 611 19.40 34.43 9.40
N GLY A 612 18.13 34.37 9.00
CA GLY A 612 17.72 34.82 7.66
C GLY A 612 18.23 33.94 6.52
N ALA A 613 18.61 32.68 6.80
CA ALA A 613 19.17 31.77 5.80
C ALA A 613 18.17 31.46 4.68
N ALA A 614 18.68 31.13 3.49
CA ALA A 614 17.86 30.63 2.39
C ALA A 614 17.40 29.18 2.64
N GLY A 615 18.21 28.37 3.33
CA GLY A 615 17.83 27.02 3.76
C GLY A 615 18.83 26.42 4.75
N VAL A 616 18.33 25.58 5.65
CA VAL A 616 19.15 24.87 6.64
C VAL A 616 18.73 23.41 6.68
N ILE A 617 19.61 22.52 6.21
CA ILE A 617 19.40 21.08 6.18
C ILE A 617 20.50 20.46 7.05
N MET A 618 20.12 19.70 8.07
CA MET A 618 21.04 18.97 8.92
C MET A 618 20.46 17.59 9.20
N THR A 619 21.18 16.56 8.77
CA THR A 619 20.73 15.17 8.87
C THR A 619 21.83 14.27 9.38
N ASP A 620 21.46 13.26 10.17
CA ASP A 620 22.36 12.22 10.71
C ASP A 620 23.68 12.79 11.26
N SER A 621 23.60 13.89 11.99
CA SER A 621 24.77 14.65 12.43
C SER A 621 24.79 14.82 13.95
N THR A 622 25.99 14.97 14.51
CA THR A 622 26.20 15.24 15.95
C THR A 622 26.57 16.70 16.17
N VAL A 623 25.91 17.38 17.11
CA VAL A 623 26.22 18.76 17.49
C VAL A 623 26.42 18.87 18.99
N LYS A 624 27.61 19.30 19.41
CA LYS A 624 27.91 19.70 20.79
C LYS A 624 27.86 21.22 20.89
N GLY A 625 26.67 21.74 21.15
CA GLY A 625 26.40 23.17 21.14
C GLY A 625 24.94 23.47 20.79
N PRO A 626 24.51 24.74 20.92
CA PRO A 626 23.17 25.16 20.53
C PRO A 626 23.01 25.14 19.00
N VAL A 627 21.80 24.79 18.54
CA VAL A 627 21.38 24.89 17.13
C VAL A 627 20.24 25.89 17.04
N LEU A 628 20.46 26.98 16.31
CA LEU A 628 19.48 28.04 16.09
C LEU A 628 19.25 28.25 14.60
N ALA A 629 18.01 28.07 14.15
CA ALA A 629 17.53 28.51 12.85
C ALA A 629 16.42 29.54 13.07
N THR A 630 16.66 30.80 12.71
CA THR A 630 15.69 31.88 12.90
C THR A 630 15.47 32.69 11.63
N GLY A 631 14.20 32.94 11.30
CA GLY A 631 13.82 33.74 10.14
C GLY A 631 14.25 33.15 8.80
N THR A 632 14.48 31.84 8.72
CA THR A 632 14.83 31.13 7.48
C THR A 632 13.71 31.31 6.45
N GLN A 633 14.08 31.66 5.22
CA GLN A 633 13.13 31.95 4.13
C GLN A 633 12.73 30.70 3.33
N GLY A 634 13.57 29.67 3.33
CA GLY A 634 13.28 28.36 2.74
C GLY A 634 13.25 27.24 3.79
N PRO A 635 13.50 25.98 3.38
CA PRO A 635 13.31 24.83 4.25
C PRO A 635 14.29 24.81 5.42
N VAL A 636 13.75 24.42 6.58
CA VAL A 636 14.52 23.93 7.72
C VAL A 636 14.24 22.43 7.86
N VAL A 637 15.27 21.60 7.75
CA VAL A 637 15.16 20.13 7.87
C VAL A 637 16.19 19.67 8.89
N LEU A 638 15.70 19.14 10.01
CA LEU A 638 16.48 18.54 11.09
C LEU A 638 15.99 17.09 11.25
N VAL A 639 16.75 16.12 10.73
CA VAL A 639 16.34 14.71 10.76
C VAL A 639 17.43 13.81 11.31
N GLY A 640 17.13 13.00 12.33
CA GLY A 640 18.06 11.99 12.84
C GLY A 640 19.31 12.54 13.53
N ASN A 641 19.32 13.80 13.97
CA ASN A 641 20.50 14.40 14.59
C ASN A 641 20.60 14.08 16.08
N GLU A 642 21.82 14.05 16.62
CA GLU A 642 22.09 14.08 18.05
C GLU A 642 22.64 15.44 18.47
N VAL A 643 21.87 16.21 19.25
CA VAL A 643 22.24 17.55 19.69
C VAL A 643 22.40 17.57 21.21
N THR A 644 23.59 17.94 21.68
CA THR A 644 23.85 18.28 23.09
C THR A 644 23.84 19.79 23.23
N GLY A 645 22.67 20.34 23.56
CA GLY A 645 22.40 21.77 23.59
C GLY A 645 20.95 22.08 23.22
N PRO A 646 20.52 23.35 23.35
CA PRO A 646 19.17 23.76 22.93
C PRO A 646 19.05 23.75 21.40
N VAL A 647 17.88 23.33 20.91
CA VAL A 647 17.49 23.43 19.49
C VAL A 647 16.33 24.42 19.37
N SER A 648 16.47 25.42 18.51
CA SER A 648 15.47 26.47 18.30
C SER A 648 15.20 26.71 16.83
N VAL A 649 13.95 26.52 16.40
CA VAL A 649 13.47 26.82 15.05
C VAL A 649 12.41 27.91 15.15
N LEU A 650 12.77 29.14 14.79
CA LEU A 650 11.99 30.33 15.10
C LEU A 650 11.63 31.10 13.84
N SER A 651 10.38 31.53 13.71
CA SER A 651 9.94 32.46 12.66
C SER A 651 10.28 32.04 11.22
N SER A 652 10.47 30.75 10.95
CA SER A 652 10.72 30.24 9.59
C SER A 652 9.49 30.38 8.71
N LYS A 653 9.69 30.67 7.42
CA LYS A 653 8.64 30.94 6.43
C LYS A 653 8.76 30.01 5.21
N GLY A 654 7.75 30.04 4.34
CA GLY A 654 7.75 29.34 3.06
C GLY A 654 7.21 27.91 3.15
N VAL A 655 7.96 26.99 3.75
CA VAL A 655 7.55 25.59 3.92
C VAL A 655 7.65 25.15 5.38
N ALA A 656 6.77 24.23 5.78
CA ALA A 656 6.79 23.67 7.12
C ALA A 656 8.19 23.11 7.45
N PRO A 657 8.83 23.55 8.56
CA PRO A 657 10.04 22.92 9.05
C PRO A 657 9.82 21.43 9.34
N LEU A 658 10.76 20.59 8.92
CA LEU A 658 10.77 19.17 9.24
C LEU A 658 11.71 18.95 10.42
N VAL A 659 11.18 18.56 11.57
CA VAL A 659 11.95 18.24 12.78
C VAL A 659 11.54 16.84 13.21
N ALA A 660 12.30 15.83 12.82
CA ALA A 660 11.91 14.43 12.92
C ALA A 660 13.04 13.52 13.42
N GLY A 661 12.75 12.58 14.32
CA GLY A 661 13.72 11.55 14.74
C GLY A 661 15.00 12.07 15.39
N ASN A 662 15.03 13.31 15.89
CA ASN A 662 16.23 13.86 16.53
C ASN A 662 16.32 13.42 18.00
N THR A 663 17.54 13.27 18.52
CA THR A 663 17.83 13.18 19.95
C THR A 663 18.39 14.51 20.44
N VAL A 664 17.66 15.20 21.32
CA VAL A 664 18.03 16.53 21.84
C VAL A 664 18.24 16.44 23.34
N ASN A 665 19.51 16.54 23.77
CA ASN A 665 19.89 16.70 25.17
C ASN A 665 19.89 18.20 25.53
N GLY A 666 18.69 18.77 25.62
CA GLY A 666 18.42 20.19 25.84
C GLY A 666 16.96 20.53 25.52
N PRO A 667 16.54 21.81 25.63
CA PRO A 667 15.20 22.21 25.23
C PRO A 667 15.04 22.20 23.70
N LEU A 668 13.85 21.83 23.23
CA LEU A 668 13.42 21.97 21.84
C LEU A 668 12.33 23.06 21.77
N THR A 669 12.57 24.13 21.02
CA THR A 669 11.65 25.28 20.97
C THR A 669 11.31 25.65 19.53
N CYS A 670 10.02 25.75 19.24
CA CYS A 670 9.56 26.26 17.95
C CYS A 670 8.45 27.30 18.12
N THR A 671 8.65 28.49 17.57
CA THR A 671 7.72 29.61 17.74
C THR A 671 7.66 30.47 16.48
N GLY A 672 6.47 30.89 16.08
CA GLY A 672 6.26 31.85 14.98
C GLY A 672 6.53 31.30 13.57
N ASN A 673 6.79 29.99 13.44
CA ASN A 673 6.94 29.35 12.13
C ASN A 673 5.59 29.29 11.43
N SER A 674 5.59 29.51 10.12
CA SER A 674 4.38 29.44 9.31
C SER A 674 4.74 28.92 7.92
N PRO A 675 4.26 27.73 7.52
CA PRO A 675 3.44 26.79 8.30
C PRO A 675 4.13 26.23 9.57
N GLU A 676 3.35 25.63 10.47
CA GLU A 676 3.90 25.01 11.69
C GLU A 676 4.85 23.84 11.36
N PRO A 677 5.85 23.56 12.22
CA PRO A 677 6.72 22.41 12.06
C PRO A 677 5.97 21.07 12.06
N MET A 678 6.52 20.07 11.39
CA MET A 678 6.01 18.70 11.35
C MET A 678 7.14 17.69 11.54
N ASN A 679 6.82 16.46 11.92
CA ASN A 679 7.79 15.38 12.14
C ASN A 679 7.56 14.16 11.23
N MET A 680 6.63 14.23 10.27
CA MET A 680 6.20 13.08 9.47
C MET A 680 5.89 11.85 10.32
N GLU A 681 5.28 12.03 11.49
CA GLU A 681 4.92 10.93 12.40
C GLU A 681 6.16 10.15 12.90
N VAL A 682 7.36 10.75 12.84
CA VAL A 682 8.62 10.23 13.40
C VAL A 682 9.05 11.10 14.59
N ALA A 683 8.74 10.63 15.80
CA ALA A 683 8.91 11.40 17.03
C ALA A 683 10.37 11.79 17.34
N ASN A 684 10.55 12.94 17.99
CA ASN A 684 11.84 13.37 18.55
C ASN A 684 12.00 12.88 19.99
N SER A 685 13.23 12.59 20.40
CA SER A 685 13.60 12.24 21.78
C SER A 685 14.24 13.46 22.45
N VAL A 686 13.54 14.10 23.39
CA VAL A 686 13.99 15.36 24.02
C VAL A 686 14.21 15.17 25.52
N ARG A 687 15.43 15.44 26.00
CA ARG A 687 15.79 15.52 27.43
C ARG A 687 15.87 16.98 27.86
N GLY A 688 14.70 17.59 28.03
CA GLY A 688 14.51 19.00 28.34
C GLY A 688 13.07 19.41 28.03
N PRO A 689 12.66 20.65 28.31
CA PRO A 689 11.32 21.09 27.98
C PRO A 689 11.14 21.26 26.47
N ASN A 690 9.97 20.85 25.97
CA ASN A 690 9.55 21.07 24.60
C ASN A 690 8.48 22.19 24.57
N PHE A 691 8.69 23.24 23.78
CA PHE A 691 7.90 24.48 23.83
C PHE A 691 7.31 24.89 22.47
N GLY A 692 6.15 25.55 22.55
CA GLY A 692 5.48 26.17 21.40
C GLY A 692 4.97 25.15 20.40
N GLN A 693 5.20 25.41 19.12
CA GLN A 693 4.76 24.59 17.99
C GLN A 693 5.44 23.21 17.94
N CYS A 694 6.58 23.02 18.61
CA CYS A 694 7.28 21.74 18.65
C CYS A 694 6.79 20.82 19.78
N ALA A 695 5.95 21.30 20.71
CA ALA A 695 5.44 20.50 21.83
C ALA A 695 4.67 19.23 21.38
N ARG A 696 4.21 19.19 20.14
CA ARG A 696 3.49 18.07 19.51
C ARG A 696 4.36 17.14 18.64
N LEU A 697 5.67 17.40 18.51
CA LEU A 697 6.58 16.72 17.59
C LEU A 697 7.49 15.67 18.24
#